data_AF-A0AAT9J402-F1
#
_entry.id   AF-A0AAT9J402-F1
#
_cell.length_a   1.000
_cell.length_b   1.000
_cell.length_c   1.000
_cell.angle_alpha   90.00
_cell.angle_beta   90.00
_cell.angle_gamma   90.00
#
_symmetry.space_group_name_H-M   'P 1'
#
loop_
_entity.id
_entity.type
_entity.pdbx_description
1 polymer ?
#
loop_
_entity_poly.entity_id
_entity_poly.type
_entity_poly.pdbx_seq_one_letter_code
_entity_poly.pdbx_strand_id
1 'polypeptide(L)'
;MTLRPSSVRRRSSLLVLATVLLTGTMGGSFALTATAQAAATTLWNSPDADIQVFETPDFMLSLQQTSQTLVSLAPKAAKDGFDFAPSGRFTQRLGDGAYRIGDLDLRLRSVGAADWQDYSTAFKRSKVKPLKVKGALAAADITPSLGAGMPLKVTRTWSVIEGKLVLRYTLSNPGKTAIEIGGLGLPMVFDNIITGRHLDDAHETASFYDPYVGKDAGYLQVNRLNGAGPSLLVLPEKNTPFELYKPILNERNADKSLKIYNDPEQRNMTFEGFYDWMVASKGFADTDWKGIQQWNAPSSLVLKAGESRTIGVRFVLSPSIREIETTLIQNGRPVAVGLPGYVVPTDMNAELFVHSAQAVKSVSIYPEGALEVGVSQKVKGGWVKYAVNGKTEGRARMTLTYADGSVQTVHYLVTKPEQQVVADMGHFLTTKQWYENPSDPFKRSPSIMGYDRDKNEIITQDNRVWISGLSDEGGAGSWLATIMKQLDNPSPAEVAKFEQFADTTLWGQIQTPDGADKYGVRKSVMFYDPKTMPEGTYDPKLKWDVWSAWDREGAADLGRSYNYPHVAAAWWTLYRLGRYHDGLTKAETWQTYLTRAAETTKAMMTKAPYYTQFGQMEGDVFVYILEDLKREGMTAEATEIEAMMKGRADIWKTLKYPFGSEMPWDSTGQAEVYMWSRYFGDDKAADTTREVILAYDPTIPHWGYNGSARRFWDFLYAGKQSRIERQLHHYGSSLNAVPLFDAYRANPKDYQLLRAAYGGLMGSLTNIDSEGFGSAAFHSFPDAMHWDGMNGDYGMSFFGHAVAASSYLVDHPTFGWAGFGGNVTEANGVVTLMPKDSARTRVFIAPAGLWLTLDSGKFTAVAYDPATGKVTATLAPSDAYTPNAYLNVKTTTAEGKAYTLNAPLELGAYIVKLGAQDTTLELTPKAN
;
A
#
# COMPACT_ATOMS: atom_id res chain seq x y z
N MET A 1 -39.49 6.20 26.37
CA MET A 1 -40.46 5.28 27.04
C MET A 1 -39.74 3.96 27.28
N THR A 2 -40.00 3.28 28.40
CA THR A 2 -39.28 2.09 28.94
C THR A 2 -39.29 0.88 27.98
N LEU A 3 -38.31 -0.04 27.94
CA LEU A 3 -37.72 -0.85 29.04
C LEU A 3 -36.26 -1.30 28.77
N ARG A 4 -35.50 -1.63 29.83
CA ARG A 4 -34.22 -2.38 29.79
C ARG A 4 -34.46 -3.90 29.75
N PRO A 5 -33.41 -4.71 29.48
CA PRO A 5 -32.95 -5.57 30.58
C PRO A 5 -31.42 -5.62 30.75
N SER A 6 -30.97 -6.31 31.80
CA SER A 6 -29.65 -6.23 32.43
C SER A 6 -28.77 -7.48 32.26
N SER A 7 -27.45 -7.25 32.23
CA SER A 7 -26.34 -8.12 32.70
C SER A 7 -26.58 -9.61 32.95
N VAL A 8 -25.86 -10.48 32.22
CA VAL A 8 -25.50 -11.83 32.68
C VAL A 8 -24.04 -12.14 32.31
N ARG A 9 -23.21 -12.39 33.33
CA ARG A 9 -21.86 -12.98 33.17
C ARG A 9 -22.01 -14.43 32.70
N ARG A 10 -21.24 -14.86 31.68
CA ARG A 10 -21.02 -16.28 31.40
C ARG A 10 -19.58 -16.68 31.72
N ARG A 11 -19.42 -17.55 32.73
CA ARG A 11 -18.22 -18.37 32.90
C ARG A 11 -18.40 -19.63 32.05
N SER A 12 -17.34 -20.07 31.38
CA SER A 12 -17.29 -21.32 30.64
C SER A 12 -16.59 -22.40 31.47
N SER A 13 -17.17 -23.59 31.55
CA SER A 13 -16.59 -24.77 32.23
C SER A 13 -16.61 -25.97 31.29
N LEU A 14 -15.50 -26.72 31.22
CA LEU A 14 -15.44 -28.02 30.55
C LEU A 14 -16.06 -29.12 31.43
N LEU A 15 -16.67 -30.13 30.80
CA LEU A 15 -16.47 -31.60 30.99
C LEU A 15 -17.42 -32.31 29.99
N VAL A 16 -16.92 -33.00 28.96
CA VAL A 16 -16.52 -34.43 28.92
C VAL A 16 -17.64 -35.43 29.23
N LEU A 17 -18.02 -36.24 28.23
CA LEU A 17 -18.22 -37.68 28.40
C LEU A 17 -17.99 -38.42 27.06
N ALA A 18 -17.46 -39.64 27.11
CA ALA A 18 -17.10 -40.47 25.96
C ALA A 18 -17.77 -41.86 26.01
N THR A 19 -18.01 -42.50 24.85
CA THR A 19 -18.12 -43.97 24.62
C THR A 19 -18.10 -44.23 23.08
N VAL A 20 -17.68 -45.38 22.52
CA VAL A 20 -16.34 -46.05 22.48
C VAL A 20 -16.51 -47.47 21.88
N LEU A 21 -15.71 -47.85 20.85
CA LEU A 21 -15.46 -49.23 20.30
C LEU A 21 -16.59 -49.91 19.46
N LEU A 22 -16.37 -50.88 18.52
CA LEU A 22 -15.16 -51.62 18.06
C LEU A 22 -15.29 -52.18 16.60
N THR A 23 -14.19 -52.12 15.82
CA THR A 23 -13.68 -53.00 14.71
C THR A 23 -14.57 -53.76 13.71
N GLY A 24 -14.14 -53.69 12.43
CA GLY A 24 -14.25 -54.74 11.40
C GLY A 24 -13.13 -54.58 10.34
N THR A 25 -12.53 -55.67 9.84
CA THR A 25 -11.22 -55.65 9.13
C THR A 25 -11.24 -56.04 7.64
N MET A 26 -10.26 -55.51 6.90
CA MET A 26 -9.65 -56.01 5.64
C MET A 26 -10.44 -55.95 4.30
N GLY A 27 -9.77 -55.41 3.28
CA GLY A 27 -9.78 -55.99 1.92
C GLY A 27 -10.28 -55.09 0.78
N GLY A 28 -9.50 -55.03 -0.31
CA GLY A 28 -10.02 -54.74 -1.66
C GLY A 28 -9.55 -53.43 -2.32
N SER A 29 -8.50 -53.50 -3.14
CA SER A 29 -8.16 -52.45 -4.10
C SER A 29 -9.15 -52.44 -5.28
N PHE A 30 -9.78 -51.30 -5.56
CA PHE A 30 -10.36 -51.03 -6.89
C PHE A 30 -10.07 -49.58 -7.29
N ALA A 31 -9.36 -49.42 -8.41
CA ALA A 31 -9.23 -48.14 -9.07
C ALA A 31 -10.54 -47.82 -9.80
N LEU A 32 -11.12 -46.66 -9.49
CA LEU A 32 -12.25 -46.09 -10.22
C LEU A 32 -11.94 -44.63 -10.54
N THR A 33 -11.97 -44.33 -11.83
CA THR A 33 -11.76 -43.00 -12.39
C THR A 33 -12.82 -42.02 -11.88
N ALA A 34 -12.40 -41.06 -11.06
CA ALA A 34 -13.25 -39.95 -10.64
C ALA A 34 -13.45 -38.97 -11.81
N THR A 35 -14.56 -39.09 -12.53
CA THR A 35 -15.06 -38.03 -13.41
C THR A 35 -15.61 -36.88 -12.56
N ALA A 36 -15.27 -35.65 -12.94
CA ALA A 36 -15.69 -34.46 -12.21
C ALA A 36 -17.19 -34.19 -12.42
N GLN A 37 -18.00 -34.37 -11.36
CA GLN A 37 -19.35 -33.81 -11.31
C GLN A 37 -19.76 -33.44 -9.88
N ALA A 38 -19.22 -32.33 -9.39
CA ALA A 38 -19.79 -31.64 -8.24
C ALA A 38 -21.13 -31.02 -8.67
N ALA A 39 -22.24 -31.71 -8.37
CA ALA A 39 -23.57 -31.19 -8.62
C ALA A 39 -23.90 -30.07 -7.63
N ALA A 40 -23.68 -28.82 -8.06
CA ALA A 40 -24.14 -27.65 -7.32
C ALA A 40 -25.68 -27.63 -7.30
N THR A 41 -26.27 -27.73 -6.10
CA THR A 41 -27.71 -27.56 -5.89
C THR A 41 -28.08 -26.08 -6.02
N THR A 42 -28.48 -25.67 -7.23
CA THR A 42 -28.94 -24.31 -7.51
C THR A 42 -30.31 -24.04 -6.88
N LEU A 43 -30.29 -23.40 -5.71
CA LEU A 43 -31.33 -22.44 -5.36
C LEU A 43 -31.37 -21.35 -6.44
N TRP A 44 -32.58 -20.80 -6.71
CA TRP A 44 -32.88 -19.73 -7.69
C TRP A 44 -33.00 -20.18 -9.16
N ASN A 45 -34.19 -20.67 -9.50
CA ASN A 45 -34.58 -21.01 -10.87
C ASN A 45 -35.15 -19.76 -11.59
N SER A 46 -34.28 -18.86 -12.06
CA SER A 46 -34.64 -17.66 -12.85
C SER A 46 -34.04 -17.76 -14.26
N PRO A 47 -34.78 -17.46 -15.34
CA PRO A 47 -34.23 -17.40 -16.70
C PRO A 47 -33.10 -16.37 -16.89
N ASP A 48 -32.98 -15.39 -15.98
CA ASP A 48 -31.83 -14.48 -15.98
C ASP A 48 -30.57 -15.10 -15.36
N ALA A 49 -30.67 -16.22 -14.66
CA ALA A 49 -29.49 -16.98 -14.19
C ALA A 49 -28.86 -17.86 -15.28
N ASP A 50 -29.48 -17.98 -16.46
CA ASP A 50 -28.96 -18.82 -17.55
C ASP A 50 -27.62 -18.28 -18.09
N ILE A 51 -26.63 -19.18 -18.19
CA ILE A 51 -25.30 -18.90 -18.73
C ILE A 51 -25.01 -19.67 -20.01
N GLN A 52 -24.04 -19.20 -20.78
CA GLN A 52 -23.43 -19.90 -21.89
C GLN A 52 -21.91 -19.98 -21.64
N VAL A 53 -21.39 -21.21 -21.64
CA VAL A 53 -19.97 -21.50 -21.44
C VAL A 53 -19.25 -21.55 -22.79
N PHE A 54 -18.06 -20.98 -22.84
CA PHE A 54 -17.15 -20.97 -23.98
C PHE A 54 -15.77 -21.40 -23.52
N GLU A 55 -15.10 -22.22 -24.33
CA GLU A 55 -13.71 -22.55 -24.14
C GLU A 55 -12.82 -21.64 -25.00
N THR A 56 -11.81 -21.04 -24.38
CA THR A 56 -10.76 -20.24 -25.05
C THR A 56 -9.39 -20.87 -24.78
N PRO A 57 -8.29 -20.42 -25.41
CA PRO A 57 -6.97 -20.98 -25.13
C PRO A 57 -6.55 -20.84 -23.67
N ASP A 58 -6.73 -19.65 -23.07
CA ASP A 58 -6.26 -19.34 -21.72
C ASP A 58 -7.34 -19.50 -20.62
N PHE A 59 -8.63 -19.43 -20.98
CA PHE A 59 -9.76 -19.36 -20.01
C PHE A 59 -10.91 -20.32 -20.33
N MET A 60 -11.59 -20.77 -19.28
CA MET A 60 -13.01 -21.14 -19.34
C MET A 60 -13.84 -19.87 -19.08
N LEU A 61 -14.64 -19.48 -20.07
CA LEU A 61 -15.41 -18.24 -20.09
C LEU A 61 -16.89 -18.55 -19.93
N SER A 62 -17.61 -17.87 -19.04
CA SER A 62 -19.09 -17.91 -19.01
C SER A 62 -19.68 -16.53 -19.19
N LEU A 63 -20.69 -16.43 -20.06
CA LEU A 63 -21.49 -15.22 -20.28
C LEU A 63 -22.95 -15.46 -19.89
N GLN A 64 -23.65 -14.47 -19.33
CA GLN A 64 -25.10 -14.57 -19.10
C GLN A 64 -25.84 -14.55 -20.44
N GLN A 65 -26.80 -15.45 -20.66
CA GLN A 65 -27.50 -15.55 -21.94
C GLN A 65 -28.34 -14.31 -22.29
N THR A 66 -28.98 -13.69 -21.29
CA THR A 66 -29.90 -12.55 -21.52
C THR A 66 -29.17 -11.24 -21.83
N SER A 67 -28.01 -10.99 -21.22
CA SER A 67 -27.25 -9.75 -21.40
C SER A 67 -25.94 -9.88 -22.19
N GLN A 68 -25.39 -11.10 -22.36
CA GLN A 68 -24.04 -11.39 -22.85
C GLN A 68 -22.89 -10.65 -22.12
N THR A 69 -23.07 -10.27 -20.85
CA THR A 69 -21.96 -9.83 -19.97
C THR A 69 -21.26 -11.04 -19.33
N LEU A 70 -20.02 -10.83 -18.88
CA LEU A 70 -19.21 -11.81 -18.17
C LEU A 70 -19.90 -12.30 -16.89
N VAL A 71 -19.79 -13.60 -16.61
CA VAL A 71 -20.15 -14.24 -15.34
C VAL A 71 -18.93 -14.91 -14.71
N SER A 72 -18.11 -15.59 -15.51
CA SER A 72 -16.91 -16.32 -15.07
C SER A 72 -15.77 -16.13 -16.06
N LEU A 73 -14.57 -15.90 -15.55
CA LEU A 73 -13.30 -15.81 -16.26
C LEU A 73 -12.26 -16.68 -15.53
N ALA A 74 -12.53 -17.99 -15.47
CA ALA A 74 -11.64 -18.94 -14.81
C ALA A 74 -10.41 -19.24 -15.69
N PRO A 75 -9.18 -18.89 -15.26
CA PRO A 75 -7.96 -19.17 -16.02
C PRO A 75 -7.63 -20.68 -15.94
N LYS A 76 -7.40 -21.32 -17.09
CA LYS A 76 -7.08 -22.76 -17.15
C LYS A 76 -5.76 -23.14 -16.45
N ALA A 77 -4.88 -22.16 -16.24
CA ALA A 77 -3.60 -22.34 -15.59
C ALA A 77 -3.67 -22.24 -14.05
N ALA A 78 -4.76 -21.72 -13.47
CA ALA A 78 -4.94 -21.75 -12.02
C ALA A 78 -5.46 -23.13 -11.56
N LYS A 79 -5.04 -23.51 -10.35
CA LYS A 79 -5.57 -24.68 -9.66
C LYS A 79 -6.85 -24.30 -8.89
N ASP A 80 -7.52 -25.32 -8.37
CA ASP A 80 -8.52 -25.20 -7.30
C ASP A 80 -9.76 -24.33 -7.60
N GLY A 81 -10.04 -24.07 -8.89
CA GLY A 81 -11.28 -23.44 -9.34
C GLY A 81 -11.34 -21.92 -9.17
N PHE A 82 -10.19 -21.25 -9.02
CA PHE A 82 -10.12 -19.78 -8.97
C PHE A 82 -10.77 -19.10 -10.20
N ASP A 83 -11.41 -17.97 -9.98
CA ASP A 83 -12.09 -17.16 -11.01
C ASP A 83 -11.77 -15.67 -10.77
N PHE A 84 -11.39 -14.95 -11.82
CA PHE A 84 -11.16 -13.51 -11.72
C PHE A 84 -12.47 -12.72 -11.57
N ALA A 85 -13.60 -13.25 -12.06
CA ALA A 85 -14.91 -12.62 -11.92
C ALA A 85 -15.63 -13.15 -10.66
N PRO A 86 -16.53 -12.35 -10.04
CA PRO A 86 -17.28 -12.76 -8.85
C PRO A 86 -18.41 -13.76 -9.17
N SER A 87 -18.08 -14.88 -9.82
CA SER A 87 -19.02 -15.89 -10.33
C SER A 87 -19.79 -16.58 -9.21
N GLY A 88 -19.15 -16.85 -8.08
CA GLY A 88 -19.80 -17.34 -6.85
C GLY A 88 -20.85 -16.39 -6.25
N ARG A 89 -20.89 -15.13 -6.70
CA ARG A 89 -21.89 -14.10 -6.32
C ARG A 89 -22.90 -13.80 -7.43
N PHE A 90 -22.81 -14.45 -8.59
CA PHE A 90 -23.59 -14.11 -9.77
C PHE A 90 -25.12 -14.10 -9.52
N THR A 91 -25.65 -15.12 -8.84
CA THR A 91 -27.10 -15.21 -8.54
C THR A 91 -27.58 -14.14 -7.56
N GLN A 92 -26.69 -13.58 -6.72
CA GLN A 92 -26.95 -12.46 -5.83
C GLN A 92 -26.90 -11.10 -6.58
N ARG A 93 -26.30 -11.09 -7.79
CA ARG A 93 -25.98 -9.90 -8.60
C ARG A 93 -26.67 -9.91 -9.98
N LEU A 94 -27.89 -10.46 -10.05
CA LEU A 94 -28.68 -10.55 -11.30
C LEU A 94 -29.41 -9.26 -11.68
N GLY A 95 -29.71 -8.39 -10.70
CA GLY A 95 -30.60 -7.25 -10.86
C GLY A 95 -30.06 -6.07 -11.67
N ASP A 96 -30.93 -5.10 -11.91
CA ASP A 96 -30.58 -3.78 -12.41
C ASP A 96 -29.56 -3.10 -11.48
N GLY A 97 -28.63 -2.34 -12.07
CA GLY A 97 -27.51 -1.70 -11.40
C GLY A 97 -26.32 -2.62 -11.09
N ALA A 98 -26.49 -3.95 -11.02
CA ALA A 98 -25.39 -4.87 -10.68
C ALA A 98 -24.37 -4.99 -11.81
N TYR A 99 -23.24 -4.29 -11.72
CA TYR A 99 -22.23 -4.20 -12.78
C TYR A 99 -21.49 -5.51 -13.03
N ARG A 100 -21.11 -5.75 -14.30
CA ARG A 100 -20.27 -6.86 -14.77
C ARG A 100 -19.37 -6.43 -15.93
N ILE A 101 -18.24 -7.11 -16.13
CA ILE A 101 -17.39 -6.91 -17.32
C ILE A 101 -18.23 -7.23 -18.58
N GLY A 102 -18.21 -6.35 -19.56
CA GLY A 102 -19.11 -6.40 -20.72
C GLY A 102 -20.24 -5.38 -20.65
N ASP A 103 -20.48 -4.73 -19.51
CA ASP A 103 -21.30 -3.51 -19.48
C ASP A 103 -20.56 -2.31 -20.12
N LEU A 104 -21.27 -1.20 -20.32
CA LEU A 104 -20.74 0.03 -20.93
C LEU A 104 -21.44 1.26 -20.35
N ASP A 105 -20.64 2.24 -19.92
CA ASP A 105 -21.09 3.52 -19.39
C ASP A 105 -20.72 4.66 -20.35
N LEU A 106 -21.71 5.51 -20.69
CA LEU A 106 -21.60 6.55 -21.71
C LEU A 106 -22.20 7.87 -21.23
N ARG A 107 -21.41 8.95 -21.29
CA ARG A 107 -21.89 10.32 -21.11
C ARG A 107 -21.73 11.11 -22.40
N LEU A 108 -22.84 11.57 -22.99
CA LEU A 108 -22.93 12.04 -24.37
C LEU A 108 -23.58 13.42 -24.46
N ARG A 109 -23.31 14.15 -25.55
CA ARG A 109 -24.14 15.28 -25.97
C ARG A 109 -24.10 15.46 -27.49
N SER A 110 -25.06 16.18 -28.05
CA SER A 110 -24.91 16.66 -29.44
C SER A 110 -23.84 17.75 -29.47
N VAL A 111 -22.99 17.76 -30.51
CA VAL A 111 -21.97 18.82 -30.67
C VAL A 111 -22.65 20.19 -30.72
N GLY A 112 -22.23 21.09 -29.83
CA GLY A 112 -22.83 22.43 -29.66
C GLY A 112 -23.92 22.53 -28.57
N ALA A 113 -24.38 21.41 -28.00
CA ALA A 113 -25.20 21.43 -26.79
C ALA A 113 -24.33 21.67 -25.54
N ALA A 114 -24.90 22.29 -24.51
CA ALA A 114 -24.23 22.46 -23.23
C ALA A 114 -24.27 21.16 -22.40
N ASP A 115 -25.48 20.65 -22.19
CA ASP A 115 -25.76 19.60 -21.20
C ASP A 115 -25.32 18.20 -21.64
N TRP A 116 -24.83 17.43 -20.67
CA TRP A 116 -24.48 16.03 -20.81
C TRP A 116 -25.68 15.11 -20.50
N GLN A 117 -25.75 13.97 -21.16
CA GLN A 117 -26.77 12.94 -20.97
C GLN A 117 -26.12 11.59 -20.68
N ASP A 118 -26.66 10.88 -19.68
CA ASP A 118 -26.05 9.71 -19.07
C ASP A 118 -26.78 8.42 -19.46
N TYR A 119 -26.00 7.43 -19.88
CA TYR A 119 -26.47 6.11 -20.27
C TYR A 119 -25.54 5.03 -19.71
N SER A 120 -26.11 3.90 -19.31
CA SER A 120 -25.37 2.74 -18.77
C SER A 120 -26.15 1.46 -19.07
N THR A 121 -25.46 0.41 -19.54
CA THR A 121 -26.10 -0.91 -19.74
C THR A 121 -26.35 -1.69 -18.45
N ALA A 122 -25.69 -1.30 -17.35
CA ALA A 122 -25.91 -1.88 -16.04
C ALA A 122 -27.16 -1.28 -15.38
N PHE A 123 -27.41 0.03 -15.56
CA PHE A 123 -28.46 0.78 -14.87
C PHE A 123 -29.87 0.19 -15.06
N LYS A 124 -30.24 -0.17 -16.30
CA LYS A 124 -31.49 -0.89 -16.59
C LYS A 124 -31.25 -1.97 -17.64
N ARG A 125 -31.15 -3.21 -17.19
CA ARG A 125 -30.85 -4.35 -18.04
C ARG A 125 -32.01 -4.64 -18.97
N SER A 126 -31.68 -5.24 -20.12
CA SER A 126 -32.64 -5.64 -21.14
C SER A 126 -32.05 -6.80 -21.92
N LYS A 127 -32.91 -7.70 -22.41
CA LYS A 127 -32.47 -8.83 -23.22
C LYS A 127 -31.85 -8.31 -24.52
N VAL A 128 -30.55 -8.54 -24.70
CA VAL A 128 -29.80 -8.05 -25.86
C VAL A 128 -30.22 -8.81 -27.12
N LYS A 129 -30.02 -8.20 -28.30
CA LYS A 129 -30.37 -8.83 -29.58
C LYS A 129 -29.13 -9.50 -30.17
N PRO A 130 -29.03 -10.85 -30.21
CA PRO A 130 -27.82 -11.52 -30.70
C PRO A 130 -27.55 -11.23 -32.18
N LEU A 131 -26.27 -11.10 -32.52
CA LEU A 131 -25.78 -10.85 -33.88
C LEU A 131 -24.90 -12.02 -34.34
N LYS A 132 -25.09 -12.45 -35.60
CA LYS A 132 -24.21 -13.46 -36.22
C LYS A 132 -22.96 -12.77 -36.78
N VAL A 133 -21.88 -12.76 -36.02
CA VAL A 133 -20.57 -12.22 -36.43
C VAL A 133 -19.58 -13.38 -36.60
N LYS A 134 -18.94 -13.49 -37.77
CA LYS A 134 -17.96 -14.55 -38.06
C LYS A 134 -16.76 -14.44 -37.12
N GLY A 135 -16.43 -15.50 -36.39
CA GLY A 135 -15.31 -15.51 -35.43
C GLY A 135 -15.61 -14.85 -34.08
N ALA A 136 -16.86 -14.48 -33.80
CA ALA A 136 -17.30 -14.13 -32.46
C ALA A 136 -17.69 -15.39 -31.66
N LEU A 137 -17.35 -15.40 -30.37
CA LEU A 137 -17.94 -16.31 -29.39
C LEU A 137 -19.40 -15.88 -29.13
N ALA A 138 -19.58 -14.59 -28.89
CA ALA A 138 -20.89 -13.96 -28.72
C ALA A 138 -20.85 -12.52 -29.27
N ALA A 139 -21.92 -12.09 -29.92
CA ALA A 139 -22.11 -10.70 -30.30
C ALA A 139 -23.57 -10.31 -30.15
N ALA A 140 -23.83 -9.03 -29.84
CA ALA A 140 -25.18 -8.50 -29.73
C ALA A 140 -25.24 -6.98 -29.97
N ASP A 141 -26.41 -6.52 -30.40
CA ASP A 141 -26.82 -5.12 -30.28
C ASP A 141 -27.28 -4.89 -28.83
N ILE A 142 -26.55 -4.02 -28.12
CA ILE A 142 -26.75 -3.70 -26.71
C ILE A 142 -27.45 -2.35 -26.51
N THR A 143 -27.78 -1.64 -27.60
CA THR A 143 -28.48 -0.35 -27.57
C THR A 143 -29.76 -0.36 -26.72
N PRO A 144 -30.60 -1.42 -26.69
CA PRO A 144 -31.79 -1.45 -25.84
C PRO A 144 -31.51 -1.26 -24.33
N SER A 145 -30.36 -1.75 -23.84
CA SER A 145 -29.97 -1.63 -22.43
C SER A 145 -29.45 -0.23 -22.07
N LEU A 146 -29.21 0.64 -23.06
CA LEU A 146 -28.86 2.04 -22.84
C LEU A 146 -30.11 2.94 -22.71
N GLY A 147 -31.32 2.36 -22.80
CA GLY A 147 -32.57 3.08 -22.61
C GLY A 147 -33.09 3.84 -23.84
N ALA A 148 -34.23 4.50 -23.66
CA ALA A 148 -34.86 5.30 -24.72
C ALA A 148 -34.11 6.62 -24.95
N GLY A 149 -34.09 7.10 -26.20
CA GLY A 149 -33.42 8.35 -26.57
C GLY A 149 -31.91 8.24 -26.80
N MET A 150 -31.30 7.07 -26.60
CA MET A 150 -29.89 6.80 -26.91
C MET A 150 -29.56 7.14 -28.38
N PRO A 151 -28.67 8.11 -28.68
CA PRO A 151 -28.45 8.61 -30.04
C PRO A 151 -27.49 7.77 -30.89
N LEU A 152 -26.76 6.83 -30.29
CA LEU A 152 -25.83 5.93 -30.99
C LEU A 152 -26.38 4.49 -30.99
N LYS A 153 -26.05 3.75 -32.05
CA LYS A 153 -26.17 2.29 -32.05
C LYS A 153 -24.89 1.70 -31.46
N VAL A 154 -25.02 0.77 -30.52
CA VAL A 154 -23.88 0.11 -29.87
C VAL A 154 -23.98 -1.40 -29.99
N THR A 155 -22.93 -2.02 -30.55
CA THR A 155 -22.80 -3.49 -30.61
C THR A 155 -21.60 -3.95 -29.81
N ARG A 156 -21.75 -4.99 -28.99
CA ARG A 156 -20.67 -5.65 -28.26
C ARG A 156 -20.32 -6.98 -28.91
N THR A 157 -19.04 -7.34 -28.90
CA THR A 157 -18.51 -8.60 -29.44
C THR A 157 -17.44 -9.17 -28.52
N TRP A 158 -17.59 -10.45 -28.17
CA TRP A 158 -16.57 -11.31 -27.56
C TRP A 158 -15.96 -12.20 -28.64
N SER A 159 -14.63 -12.22 -28.76
CA SER A 159 -13.89 -13.00 -29.76
C SER A 159 -12.60 -13.58 -29.18
N VAL A 160 -12.04 -14.58 -29.86
CA VAL A 160 -10.63 -14.96 -29.70
C VAL A 160 -9.86 -14.42 -30.90
N ILE A 161 -8.82 -13.62 -30.64
CA ILE A 161 -7.97 -13.01 -31.68
C ILE A 161 -6.52 -13.30 -31.29
N GLU A 162 -5.75 -13.90 -32.21
CA GLU A 162 -4.35 -14.31 -31.95
C GLU A 162 -4.20 -15.14 -30.66
N GLY A 163 -5.21 -15.99 -30.39
CA GLY A 163 -5.27 -16.83 -29.19
C GLY A 163 -5.75 -16.14 -27.91
N LYS A 164 -5.91 -14.81 -27.90
CA LYS A 164 -6.32 -14.03 -26.72
C LYS A 164 -7.80 -13.70 -26.72
N LEU A 165 -8.42 -13.69 -25.54
CA LEU A 165 -9.82 -13.28 -25.36
C LEU A 165 -9.91 -11.76 -25.52
N VAL A 166 -10.82 -11.29 -26.38
CA VAL A 166 -11.02 -9.88 -26.70
C VAL A 166 -12.49 -9.50 -26.55
N LEU A 167 -12.73 -8.40 -25.84
CA LEU A 167 -14.01 -7.71 -25.68
C LEU A 167 -13.97 -6.40 -26.45
N ARG A 168 -14.87 -6.21 -27.42
CA ARG A 168 -14.97 -4.98 -28.23
C ARG A 168 -16.37 -4.41 -28.21
N TYR A 169 -16.44 -3.08 -28.34
CA TYR A 169 -17.66 -2.31 -28.55
C TYR A 169 -17.49 -1.48 -29.82
N THR A 170 -18.49 -1.48 -30.69
CA THR A 170 -18.56 -0.57 -31.84
C THR A 170 -19.73 0.38 -31.62
N LEU A 171 -19.40 1.66 -31.45
CA LEU A 171 -20.33 2.76 -31.32
C LEU A 171 -20.50 3.38 -32.72
N SER A 172 -21.73 3.51 -33.19
CA SER A 172 -22.05 4.06 -34.51
C SER A 172 -23.09 5.16 -34.37
N ASN A 173 -22.93 6.25 -35.12
CA ASN A 173 -23.90 7.35 -35.16
C ASN A 173 -24.83 7.22 -36.38
N PRO A 174 -26.04 6.64 -36.26
CA PRO A 174 -27.00 6.56 -37.36
C PRO A 174 -27.73 7.89 -37.62
N GLY A 175 -27.50 8.91 -36.79
CA GLY A 175 -28.16 10.20 -36.87
C GLY A 175 -27.55 11.15 -37.91
N LYS A 176 -28.06 12.39 -37.92
CA LYS A 176 -27.60 13.49 -38.80
C LYS A 176 -26.69 14.51 -38.11
N THR A 177 -26.65 14.49 -36.78
CA THR A 177 -25.88 15.44 -35.96
C THR A 177 -24.65 14.72 -35.39
N ALA A 178 -23.51 15.40 -35.30
CA ALA A 178 -22.34 14.85 -34.62
C ALA A 178 -22.59 14.73 -33.11
N ILE A 179 -22.14 13.63 -32.51
CA ILE A 179 -22.26 13.36 -31.07
C ILE A 179 -20.88 13.43 -30.43
N GLU A 180 -20.75 14.21 -29.37
CA GLU A 180 -19.58 14.23 -28.49
C GLU A 180 -19.78 13.21 -27.36
N ILE A 181 -18.80 12.33 -27.17
CA ILE A 181 -18.72 11.36 -26.08
C ILE A 181 -17.71 11.89 -25.07
N GLY A 182 -18.21 12.43 -23.96
CA GLY A 182 -17.40 12.96 -22.86
C GLY A 182 -17.12 11.93 -21.77
N GLY A 183 -17.94 10.90 -21.63
CA GLY A 183 -17.69 9.76 -20.75
C GLY A 183 -17.79 8.46 -21.55
N LEU A 184 -16.78 7.60 -21.40
CA LEU A 184 -16.71 6.28 -22.03
C LEU A 184 -16.00 5.31 -21.08
N GLY A 185 -16.78 4.66 -20.22
CA GLY A 185 -16.31 3.74 -19.18
C GLY A 185 -16.55 2.28 -19.56
N LEU A 186 -15.54 1.43 -19.34
CA LEU A 186 -15.64 -0.03 -19.41
C LEU A 186 -15.54 -0.58 -17.97
N PRO A 187 -16.63 -1.09 -17.37
CA PRO A 187 -16.62 -1.60 -16.00
C PRO A 187 -15.68 -2.79 -15.82
N MET A 188 -14.72 -2.66 -14.90
CA MET A 188 -13.72 -3.66 -14.53
C MET A 188 -14.13 -4.33 -13.22
N VAL A 189 -15.01 -5.33 -13.34
CA VAL A 189 -15.62 -6.06 -12.22
C VAL A 189 -14.89 -7.38 -12.00
N PHE A 190 -13.88 -7.35 -11.14
CA PHE A 190 -13.12 -8.51 -10.66
C PHE A 190 -13.46 -8.80 -9.20
N ASP A 191 -13.28 -10.04 -8.75
CA ASP A 191 -13.75 -10.46 -7.43
C ASP A 191 -12.88 -9.92 -6.28
N ASN A 192 -13.26 -8.77 -5.71
CA ASN A 192 -12.78 -8.24 -4.44
C ASN A 192 -13.88 -8.22 -3.35
N ILE A 193 -14.95 -9.02 -3.50
CA ILE A 193 -16.05 -9.08 -2.51
C ILE A 193 -15.67 -10.06 -1.39
N ILE A 194 -14.92 -9.61 -0.40
CA ILE A 194 -14.50 -10.41 0.76
C ILE A 194 -15.66 -10.61 1.76
N THR A 195 -16.68 -9.74 1.73
CA THR A 195 -17.90 -9.78 2.58
C THR A 195 -18.45 -11.20 2.80
N GLY A 196 -18.28 -11.74 4.01
CA GLY A 196 -18.79 -13.07 4.40
C GLY A 196 -17.98 -14.27 3.92
N ARG A 197 -16.71 -14.10 3.53
CA ARG A 197 -15.71 -15.17 3.39
C ARG A 197 -14.89 -15.30 4.68
N HIS A 198 -14.34 -16.48 4.95
CA HIS A 198 -13.23 -16.61 5.90
C HIS A 198 -11.91 -16.15 5.26
N LEU A 199 -10.88 -15.89 6.08
CA LEU A 199 -9.58 -15.37 5.62
C LEU A 199 -8.93 -16.27 4.56
N ASP A 200 -8.93 -17.59 4.78
CA ASP A 200 -8.39 -18.58 3.84
C ASP A 200 -9.16 -18.61 2.51
N ASP A 201 -10.49 -18.57 2.57
CA ASP A 201 -11.35 -18.52 1.38
C ASP A 201 -11.10 -17.25 0.58
N ALA A 202 -10.98 -16.09 1.26
CA ALA A 202 -10.69 -14.82 0.64
C ALA A 202 -9.36 -14.85 -0.11
N HIS A 203 -8.29 -15.38 0.51
CA HIS A 203 -6.98 -15.48 -0.12
C HIS A 203 -6.95 -16.39 -1.36
N GLU A 204 -7.74 -17.47 -1.37
CA GLU A 204 -7.78 -18.39 -2.50
C GLU A 204 -8.71 -17.96 -3.64
N THR A 205 -9.78 -17.20 -3.35
CA THR A 205 -10.87 -16.93 -4.29
C THR A 205 -11.04 -15.48 -4.71
N ALA A 206 -10.42 -14.52 -4.02
CA ALA A 206 -10.51 -13.10 -4.35
C ALA A 206 -9.22 -12.57 -5.00
N SER A 207 -9.28 -11.33 -5.49
CA SER A 207 -8.19 -10.62 -6.16
C SER A 207 -8.25 -9.12 -5.89
N PHE A 208 -7.08 -8.46 -5.93
CA PHE A 208 -6.99 -7.01 -6.07
C PHE A 208 -6.45 -6.64 -7.44
N TYR A 209 -6.68 -5.38 -7.82
CA TYR A 209 -6.36 -4.90 -9.14
C TYR A 209 -6.01 -3.42 -9.15
N ASP A 210 -4.83 -3.09 -9.68
CA ASP A 210 -4.27 -1.73 -9.64
C ASP A 210 -4.05 -1.20 -11.07
N PRO A 211 -4.43 0.06 -11.35
CA PRO A 211 -4.43 0.61 -12.70
C PRO A 211 -3.10 1.28 -13.04
N TYR A 212 -2.53 0.92 -14.19
CA TYR A 212 -1.64 1.82 -14.90
C TYR A 212 -2.45 2.68 -15.86
N VAL A 213 -2.81 3.90 -15.45
CA VAL A 213 -3.48 4.92 -16.30
C VAL A 213 -2.51 5.55 -17.31
N GLY A 214 -1.72 4.72 -17.99
CA GLY A 214 -0.65 5.09 -18.91
C GLY A 214 -1.09 5.51 -20.31
N LYS A 215 -2.35 5.94 -20.52
CA LYS A 215 -2.97 6.18 -21.84
C LYS A 215 -2.88 4.93 -22.72
N ASP A 216 -2.29 4.98 -23.91
CA ASP A 216 -2.25 3.81 -24.81
C ASP A 216 -1.36 2.68 -24.29
N ALA A 217 -0.33 2.98 -23.50
CA ALA A 217 0.48 1.97 -22.82
C ALA A 217 -0.13 1.47 -21.50
N GLY A 218 -1.28 2.02 -21.08
CA GLY A 218 -1.95 1.64 -19.85
C GLY A 218 -2.40 0.17 -19.83
N TYR A 219 -2.52 -0.39 -18.63
CA TYR A 219 -3.06 -1.72 -18.37
C TYR A 219 -3.69 -1.77 -16.98
N LEU A 220 -4.54 -2.77 -16.72
CA LEU A 220 -4.94 -3.15 -15.37
C LEU A 220 -4.29 -4.49 -15.05
N GLN A 221 -3.57 -4.59 -13.94
CA GLN A 221 -3.13 -5.88 -13.39
C GLN A 221 -4.14 -6.35 -12.35
N VAL A 222 -4.45 -7.65 -12.35
CA VAL A 222 -5.38 -8.31 -11.42
C VAL A 222 -4.65 -9.51 -10.83
N ASN A 223 -4.39 -9.46 -9.53
CA ASN A 223 -3.56 -10.42 -8.80
C ASN A 223 -4.40 -11.16 -7.75
N ARG A 224 -4.19 -12.47 -7.62
CA ARG A 224 -4.81 -13.30 -6.58
C ARG A 224 -4.31 -12.85 -5.20
N LEU A 225 -5.18 -12.80 -4.20
CA LEU A 225 -4.81 -12.30 -2.86
C LEU A 225 -3.68 -13.12 -2.21
N ASN A 226 -3.54 -14.41 -2.54
CA ASN A 226 -2.46 -15.27 -2.07
C ASN A 226 -1.09 -15.04 -2.76
N GLY A 227 -0.96 -14.08 -3.69
CA GLY A 227 0.27 -13.82 -4.44
C GLY A 227 0.63 -14.86 -5.51
N ALA A 228 -0.11 -15.96 -5.59
CA ALA A 228 0.17 -17.02 -6.55
C ALA A 228 -0.26 -16.62 -7.97
N GLY A 229 0.45 -17.16 -8.96
CA GLY A 229 0.07 -17.04 -10.36
C GLY A 229 -1.23 -17.79 -10.73
N PRO A 230 -1.76 -17.54 -11.94
CA PRO A 230 -1.35 -16.49 -12.88
C PRO A 230 -1.89 -15.11 -12.46
N SER A 231 -1.21 -14.05 -12.86
CA SER A 231 -1.74 -12.67 -12.84
C SER A 231 -2.50 -12.39 -14.13
N LEU A 232 -3.66 -11.74 -14.06
CA LEU A 232 -4.39 -11.29 -15.25
C LEU A 232 -4.00 -9.85 -15.60
N LEU A 233 -3.73 -9.62 -16.88
CA LEU A 233 -3.54 -8.30 -17.47
C LEU A 233 -4.71 -7.97 -18.41
N VAL A 234 -5.36 -6.85 -18.16
CA VAL A 234 -6.31 -6.23 -19.11
C VAL A 234 -5.52 -5.21 -19.93
N LEU A 235 -5.39 -5.46 -21.23
CA LEU A 235 -4.62 -4.63 -22.16
C LEU A 235 -5.53 -3.94 -23.18
N PRO A 236 -5.20 -2.73 -23.64
CA PRO A 236 -6.06 -1.98 -24.54
C PRO A 236 -5.94 -2.45 -25.99
N GLU A 237 -7.09 -2.52 -26.65
CA GLU A 237 -7.15 -2.58 -28.10
C GLU A 237 -7.04 -1.17 -28.70
N LYS A 238 -6.80 -1.10 -30.02
CA LYS A 238 -6.66 0.17 -30.74
C LYS A 238 -7.79 1.15 -30.40
N ASN A 239 -7.43 2.43 -30.24
CA ASN A 239 -8.32 3.55 -29.89
C ASN A 239 -8.94 3.50 -28.47
N THR A 240 -8.38 2.68 -27.55
CA THR A 240 -8.92 2.45 -26.20
C THR A 240 -7.89 2.81 -25.10
N PRO A 241 -7.36 4.04 -25.03
CA PRO A 241 -6.41 4.43 -23.98
C PRO A 241 -7.00 4.21 -22.58
N PHE A 242 -6.13 3.90 -21.60
CA PHE A 242 -6.46 4.00 -20.18
C PHE A 242 -6.23 5.45 -19.73
N GLU A 243 -7.22 6.31 -19.95
CA GLU A 243 -7.12 7.72 -19.58
C GLU A 243 -7.19 7.90 -18.06
N LEU A 244 -8.10 7.19 -17.41
CA LEU A 244 -8.41 7.37 -16.00
C LEU A 244 -9.09 6.12 -15.44
N TYR A 245 -9.03 5.95 -14.11
CA TYR A 245 -9.76 4.94 -13.37
C TYR A 245 -10.81 5.62 -12.48
N LYS A 246 -12.09 5.37 -12.74
CA LYS A 246 -13.21 6.03 -12.04
C LYS A 246 -13.91 5.03 -11.12
N PRO A 247 -14.18 5.32 -9.84
CA PRO A 247 -15.00 4.43 -9.02
C PRO A 247 -16.41 4.28 -9.58
N ILE A 248 -16.96 3.09 -9.43
CA ILE A 248 -18.40 2.81 -9.50
C ILE A 248 -18.88 2.84 -8.04
N LEU A 249 -19.58 3.91 -7.67
CA LEU A 249 -20.02 4.15 -6.30
C LEU A 249 -21.23 3.26 -5.96
N ASN A 250 -21.76 3.34 -4.74
CA ASN A 250 -22.89 2.52 -4.25
C ASN A 250 -24.08 3.35 -3.75
N GLU A 251 -24.20 4.58 -4.24
CA GLU A 251 -25.24 5.54 -3.85
C GLU A 251 -26.62 5.16 -4.42
N ARG A 252 -27.63 5.88 -3.94
CA ARG A 252 -29.03 5.83 -4.40
C ARG A 252 -29.56 7.24 -4.54
N ASN A 253 -30.65 7.39 -5.29
CA ASN A 253 -31.42 8.63 -5.29
C ASN A 253 -32.10 8.84 -3.92
N ALA A 254 -32.61 10.04 -3.66
CA ALA A 254 -33.26 10.38 -2.38
C ALA A 254 -34.48 9.51 -2.04
N ASP A 255 -35.16 8.96 -3.05
CA ASP A 255 -36.27 8.01 -2.93
C ASP A 255 -35.82 6.54 -2.76
N LYS A 256 -34.50 6.31 -2.64
CA LYS A 256 -33.81 5.00 -2.59
C LYS A 256 -33.80 4.20 -3.89
N SER A 257 -34.28 4.76 -5.00
CA SER A 257 -34.14 4.14 -6.32
C SER A 257 -32.68 4.10 -6.79
N LEU A 258 -32.39 3.24 -7.77
CA LEU A 258 -31.04 3.14 -8.36
C LEU A 258 -30.59 4.49 -8.91
N LYS A 259 -29.35 4.87 -8.63
CA LYS A 259 -28.66 6.00 -9.26
C LYS A 259 -27.82 5.45 -10.43
N ILE A 260 -27.76 6.16 -11.55
CA ILE A 260 -26.87 5.78 -12.66
C ILE A 260 -25.40 5.84 -12.21
N TYR A 261 -24.53 5.02 -12.82
CA TYR A 261 -23.11 4.90 -12.45
C TYR A 261 -22.83 4.39 -11.01
N ASN A 262 -23.80 3.67 -10.43
CA ASN A 262 -23.69 3.10 -9.09
C ASN A 262 -24.07 1.62 -9.06
N ASP A 263 -23.29 0.81 -8.34
CA ASP A 263 -23.55 -0.61 -8.07
C ASP A 263 -24.48 -0.78 -6.85
N PRO A 264 -25.28 -1.85 -6.78
CA PRO A 264 -26.09 -2.15 -5.61
C PRO A 264 -25.27 -2.54 -4.37
N GLU A 265 -24.12 -3.18 -4.54
CA GLU A 265 -23.27 -3.75 -3.49
C GLU A 265 -22.70 -2.66 -2.57
N GLN A 266 -22.71 -2.90 -1.26
CA GLN A 266 -22.33 -1.88 -0.28
C GLN A 266 -20.82 -1.89 -0.01
N ARG A 267 -20.14 -0.80 -0.43
CA ARG A 267 -18.73 -0.55 -0.08
C ARG A 267 -18.56 -0.56 1.44
N ASN A 268 -17.59 -1.33 1.93
CA ASN A 268 -17.28 -1.50 3.35
C ASN A 268 -15.83 -2.03 3.51
N MET A 269 -15.37 -2.27 4.74
CA MET A 269 -14.01 -2.79 5.02
C MET A 269 -13.66 -4.11 4.29
N THR A 270 -14.67 -4.90 3.90
CA THR A 270 -14.50 -6.18 3.18
C THR A 270 -14.93 -6.11 1.71
N PHE A 271 -15.22 -4.92 1.19
CA PHE A 271 -15.46 -4.70 -0.24
C PHE A 271 -15.19 -3.24 -0.60
N GLU A 272 -14.07 -3.02 -1.29
CA GLU A 272 -13.65 -1.69 -1.71
C GLU A 272 -14.64 -1.04 -2.69
N GLY A 273 -15.23 -1.84 -3.59
CA GLY A 273 -16.02 -1.39 -4.73
C GLY A 273 -15.41 -1.77 -6.09
N PHE A 274 -16.15 -1.51 -7.16
CA PHE A 274 -15.71 -1.66 -8.55
C PHE A 274 -15.34 -0.31 -9.18
N TYR A 275 -14.75 -0.36 -10.37
CA TYR A 275 -14.22 0.80 -11.07
C TYR A 275 -14.35 0.65 -12.60
N ASP A 276 -14.40 1.76 -13.30
CA ASP A 276 -14.37 1.86 -14.76
C ASP A 276 -12.96 2.12 -15.29
N TRP A 277 -12.58 1.37 -16.32
CA TRP A 277 -11.58 1.83 -17.28
C TRP A 277 -12.18 2.97 -18.10
N MET A 278 -11.71 4.20 -17.90
CA MET A 278 -12.18 5.35 -18.68
C MET A 278 -11.30 5.54 -19.92
N VAL A 279 -11.95 5.53 -21.09
CA VAL A 279 -11.35 5.86 -22.39
C VAL A 279 -11.42 7.36 -22.67
N ALA A 280 -12.49 8.00 -22.21
CA ALA A 280 -12.74 9.43 -22.28
C ALA A 280 -13.49 9.85 -21.01
N SER A 281 -13.12 10.98 -20.41
CA SER A 281 -13.60 11.40 -19.09
C SER A 281 -14.02 12.88 -18.98
N LYS A 282 -13.83 13.70 -20.03
CA LYS A 282 -14.15 15.14 -20.04
C LYS A 282 -15.58 15.47 -19.61
N GLY A 283 -16.56 14.66 -20.02
CA GLY A 283 -17.97 14.94 -19.72
C GLY A 283 -18.33 14.77 -18.26
N PHE A 284 -17.55 14.00 -17.51
CA PHE A 284 -17.60 14.05 -16.07
C PHE A 284 -16.78 15.25 -15.54
N ALA A 285 -15.59 15.51 -16.09
CA ALA A 285 -14.70 16.56 -15.58
C ALA A 285 -15.27 17.99 -15.74
N ASP A 286 -16.18 18.18 -16.67
CA ASP A 286 -16.95 19.42 -16.83
C ASP A 286 -18.02 19.62 -15.72
N THR A 287 -18.34 18.57 -14.94
CA THR A 287 -19.43 18.52 -13.96
C THR A 287 -19.01 18.05 -12.55
N ASP A 288 -18.77 16.75 -12.32
CA ASP A 288 -18.78 16.12 -10.98
C ASP A 288 -17.49 16.37 -10.17
N TRP A 289 -16.42 16.78 -10.86
CA TRP A 289 -15.03 16.91 -10.39
C TRP A 289 -14.39 18.15 -11.06
N LYS A 290 -15.24 19.15 -11.30
CA LYS A 290 -14.90 20.39 -12.01
C LYS A 290 -13.83 21.18 -11.25
N GLY A 291 -12.70 21.41 -11.93
CA GLY A 291 -11.55 22.13 -11.37
C GLY A 291 -10.52 21.23 -10.68
N ILE A 292 -10.79 19.94 -10.48
CA ILE A 292 -9.85 19.01 -9.85
C ILE A 292 -8.82 18.52 -10.89
N GLN A 293 -7.53 18.68 -10.59
CA GLN A 293 -6.44 18.28 -11.49
C GLN A 293 -6.22 16.75 -11.46
N GLN A 294 -6.45 16.14 -12.62
CA GLN A 294 -6.37 14.69 -12.84
C GLN A 294 -4.99 14.20 -13.27
N TRP A 295 -4.74 12.90 -13.08
CA TRP A 295 -3.51 12.21 -13.52
C TRP A 295 -3.20 12.52 -14.99
N ASN A 296 -4.23 12.42 -15.84
CA ASN A 296 -4.16 12.75 -17.26
C ASN A 296 -5.15 13.87 -17.59
N ALA A 297 -4.85 14.64 -18.64
CA ALA A 297 -5.82 15.58 -19.20
C ALA A 297 -7.09 14.81 -19.65
N PRO A 298 -8.28 15.15 -19.11
CA PRO A 298 -9.54 14.55 -19.52
C PRO A 298 -9.86 14.86 -20.98
N SER A 299 -10.29 13.86 -21.74
CA SER A 299 -10.63 14.01 -23.16
C SER A 299 -12.08 13.62 -23.46
N SER A 300 -12.55 14.08 -24.63
CA SER A 300 -13.76 13.62 -25.30
C SER A 300 -13.42 13.15 -26.72
N LEU A 301 -14.34 12.46 -27.37
CA LEU A 301 -14.25 12.12 -28.80
C LEU A 301 -15.55 12.46 -29.50
N VAL A 302 -15.49 12.76 -30.80
CA VAL A 302 -16.66 13.12 -31.61
C VAL A 302 -16.92 12.03 -32.66
N LEU A 303 -18.17 11.59 -32.78
CA LEU A 303 -18.66 10.73 -33.87
C LEU A 303 -19.56 11.55 -34.80
N LYS A 304 -19.12 11.76 -36.04
CA LYS A 304 -19.90 12.43 -37.09
C LYS A 304 -21.08 11.55 -37.53
N ALA A 305 -22.03 12.14 -38.26
CA ALA A 305 -23.14 11.40 -38.87
C ALA A 305 -22.61 10.26 -39.77
N GLY A 306 -23.10 9.04 -39.56
CA GLY A 306 -22.66 7.84 -40.28
C GLY A 306 -21.31 7.26 -39.81
N GLU A 307 -20.62 7.88 -38.86
CA GLU A 307 -19.32 7.40 -38.37
C GLU A 307 -19.47 6.28 -37.33
N SER A 308 -18.52 5.35 -37.34
CA SER A 308 -18.38 4.28 -36.34
C SER A 308 -16.97 4.26 -35.76
N ARG A 309 -16.87 4.05 -34.44
CA ARG A 309 -15.60 3.80 -33.74
C ARG A 309 -15.70 2.50 -32.95
N THR A 310 -14.68 1.66 -33.11
CA THR A 310 -14.48 0.46 -32.28
C THR A 310 -13.44 0.76 -31.20
N ILE A 311 -13.73 0.27 -30.00
CA ILE A 311 -12.87 0.23 -28.81
C ILE A 311 -12.91 -1.18 -28.22
N GLY A 312 -11.99 -1.51 -27.31
CA GLY A 312 -12.01 -2.78 -26.61
C GLY A 312 -10.79 -3.05 -25.74
N VAL A 313 -10.84 -4.18 -25.04
CA VAL A 313 -9.74 -4.71 -24.23
C VAL A 313 -9.51 -6.17 -24.55
N ARG A 314 -8.29 -6.64 -24.32
CA ARG A 314 -7.91 -8.05 -24.36
C ARG A 314 -7.46 -8.53 -22.98
N PHE A 315 -7.70 -9.80 -22.69
CA PHE A 315 -7.35 -10.45 -21.43
C PHE A 315 -6.17 -11.40 -21.68
N VAL A 316 -5.10 -11.21 -20.91
CA VAL A 316 -3.82 -11.95 -21.07
C VAL A 316 -3.35 -12.42 -19.70
N LEU A 317 -2.96 -13.69 -19.60
CA LEU A 317 -2.33 -14.21 -18.38
C LEU A 317 -0.82 -13.97 -18.41
N SER A 318 -0.30 -13.43 -17.31
CA SER A 318 1.12 -13.48 -16.95
C SER A 318 1.34 -14.65 -15.97
N PRO A 319 2.43 -15.44 -16.08
CA PRO A 319 2.59 -16.62 -15.22
C PRO A 319 2.76 -16.27 -13.73
N SER A 320 3.33 -15.10 -13.42
CA SER A 320 3.42 -14.54 -12.06
C SER A 320 3.56 -13.01 -12.08
N ILE A 321 3.47 -12.38 -10.91
CA ILE A 321 3.66 -10.94 -10.70
C ILE A 321 5.01 -10.45 -11.26
N ARG A 322 6.07 -11.25 -11.10
CA ARG A 322 7.44 -10.91 -11.56
C ARG A 322 7.60 -10.94 -13.08
N GLU A 323 6.66 -11.55 -13.79
CA GLU A 323 6.71 -11.72 -15.25
C GLU A 323 5.76 -10.76 -16.00
N ILE A 324 5.07 -9.86 -15.28
CA ILE A 324 4.14 -8.87 -15.86
C ILE A 324 4.81 -8.05 -16.97
N GLU A 325 5.99 -7.49 -16.72
CA GLU A 325 6.72 -6.66 -17.67
C GLU A 325 7.16 -7.44 -18.92
N THR A 326 7.67 -8.66 -18.74
CA THR A 326 7.98 -9.59 -19.83
C THR A 326 6.74 -9.93 -20.65
N THR A 327 5.59 -10.14 -19.98
CA THR A 327 4.31 -10.46 -20.63
C THR A 327 3.77 -9.27 -21.43
N LEU A 328 3.92 -8.05 -20.91
CA LEU A 328 3.59 -6.81 -21.62
C LEU A 328 4.42 -6.65 -22.90
N ILE A 329 5.74 -6.86 -22.80
CA ILE A 329 6.66 -6.82 -23.95
C ILE A 329 6.27 -7.87 -25.02
N GLN A 330 6.01 -9.11 -24.61
CA GLN A 330 5.56 -10.19 -25.50
C GLN A 330 4.23 -9.88 -26.21
N ASN A 331 3.38 -9.05 -25.61
CA ASN A 331 2.10 -8.60 -26.19
C ASN A 331 2.23 -7.26 -26.96
N GLY A 332 3.46 -6.83 -27.25
CA GLY A 332 3.76 -5.62 -28.02
C GLY A 332 3.39 -4.32 -27.30
N ARG A 333 3.28 -4.34 -25.96
CA ARG A 333 2.99 -3.13 -25.18
C ARG A 333 4.28 -2.37 -24.87
N PRO A 334 4.28 -1.02 -24.92
CA PRO A 334 5.34 -0.24 -24.31
C PRO A 334 5.40 -0.51 -22.81
N VAL A 335 6.60 -0.73 -22.29
CA VAL A 335 6.88 -0.88 -20.85
C VAL A 335 7.83 0.23 -20.43
N ALA A 336 7.57 0.80 -19.25
CA ALA A 336 8.37 1.84 -18.63
C ALA A 336 8.79 1.38 -17.22
N VAL A 337 10.07 1.51 -16.87
CA VAL A 337 10.63 1.17 -15.56
C VAL A 337 11.42 2.36 -15.05
N GLY A 338 10.98 2.97 -13.96
CA GLY A 338 11.69 4.03 -13.25
C GLY A 338 12.59 3.43 -12.18
N LEU A 339 13.85 3.87 -12.12
CA LEU A 339 14.77 3.59 -11.03
C LEU A 339 15.19 4.91 -10.36
N PRO A 340 15.22 5.00 -9.02
CA PRO A 340 14.80 3.97 -8.06
C PRO A 340 13.27 3.81 -7.94
N GLY A 341 12.50 4.71 -8.56
CA GLY A 341 11.04 4.68 -8.59
C GLY A 341 10.49 5.90 -9.32
N TYR A 342 9.34 6.41 -8.86
CA TYR A 342 8.66 7.56 -9.47
C TYR A 342 8.46 8.74 -8.50
N VAL A 343 9.05 8.68 -7.31
CA VAL A 343 9.25 9.83 -6.42
C VAL A 343 10.71 10.27 -6.60
N VAL A 344 10.94 11.54 -6.90
CA VAL A 344 12.26 12.06 -7.31
C VAL A 344 12.63 13.28 -6.46
N PRO A 345 13.44 13.10 -5.40
CA PRO A 345 14.06 14.21 -4.67
C PRO A 345 14.94 15.06 -5.60
N THR A 346 14.95 16.38 -5.43
CA THR A 346 15.69 17.31 -6.32
C THR A 346 17.21 17.13 -6.32
N ASP A 347 17.80 16.41 -5.37
CA ASP A 347 19.24 16.10 -5.31
C ASP A 347 19.59 14.63 -5.60
N MET A 348 18.60 13.83 -6.02
CA MET A 348 18.75 12.44 -6.45
C MET A 348 18.56 12.32 -7.97
N ASN A 349 19.45 11.58 -8.62
CA ASN A 349 19.34 11.23 -10.03
C ASN A 349 18.38 10.03 -10.18
N ALA A 350 17.31 10.19 -10.97
CA ALA A 350 16.46 9.08 -11.36
C ALA A 350 16.65 8.74 -12.85
N GLU A 351 16.24 7.54 -13.24
CA GLU A 351 16.35 7.05 -14.62
C GLU A 351 15.05 6.37 -15.06
N LEU A 352 14.64 6.60 -16.30
CA LEU A 352 13.49 5.94 -16.93
C LEU A 352 13.98 5.04 -18.07
N PHE A 353 13.73 3.75 -17.95
CA PHE A 353 13.97 2.76 -18.98
C PHE A 353 12.66 2.46 -19.72
N VAL A 354 12.68 2.54 -21.05
CA VAL A 354 11.52 2.30 -21.91
C VAL A 354 11.84 1.18 -22.90
N HIS A 355 11.00 0.15 -22.94
CA HIS A 355 11.00 -0.88 -23.99
C HIS A 355 9.73 -0.74 -24.83
N SER A 356 9.87 -0.57 -26.14
CA SER A 356 8.73 -0.43 -27.06
C SER A 356 9.08 -0.92 -28.45
N ALA A 357 8.08 -1.46 -29.16
CA ALA A 357 8.20 -1.78 -30.59
C ALA A 357 8.30 -0.52 -31.47
N GLN A 358 7.87 0.64 -30.95
CA GLN A 358 7.91 1.93 -31.64
C GLN A 358 8.95 2.84 -30.98
N ALA A 359 9.69 3.58 -31.80
CA ALA A 359 10.61 4.60 -31.29
C ALA A 359 9.83 5.74 -30.62
N VAL A 360 10.35 6.26 -29.49
CA VAL A 360 9.84 7.51 -28.91
C VAL A 360 10.22 8.65 -29.86
N LYS A 361 9.20 9.40 -30.31
CA LYS A 361 9.34 10.54 -31.22
C LYS A 361 9.52 11.85 -30.45
N SER A 362 8.88 12.00 -29.31
CA SER A 362 8.97 13.18 -28.46
C SER A 362 8.62 12.87 -27.00
N VAL A 363 9.19 13.66 -26.09
CA VAL A 363 8.88 13.66 -24.65
C VAL A 363 8.39 15.06 -24.28
N SER A 364 7.36 15.15 -23.45
CA SER A 364 6.86 16.42 -22.89
C SER A 364 6.49 16.27 -21.41
N ILE A 365 6.66 17.35 -20.64
CA ILE A 365 6.46 17.36 -19.19
C ILE A 365 5.32 18.32 -18.84
N TYR A 366 4.47 17.94 -17.90
CA TYR A 366 3.46 18.81 -17.30
C TYR A 366 3.48 18.68 -15.76
N PRO A 367 3.58 19.78 -14.99
CA PRO A 367 3.84 21.16 -15.43
C PRO A 367 5.17 21.29 -16.17
N GLU A 368 5.27 22.28 -17.06
CA GLU A 368 6.54 22.58 -17.74
C GLU A 368 7.60 22.98 -16.70
N GLY A 369 8.83 22.48 -16.85
CA GLY A 369 9.92 22.73 -15.89
C GLY A 369 9.86 21.92 -14.59
N ALA A 370 8.87 21.04 -14.39
CA ALA A 370 8.82 20.18 -13.19
C ALA A 370 9.90 19.08 -13.17
N LEU A 371 10.22 18.53 -14.35
CA LEU A 371 11.28 17.53 -14.57
C LEU A 371 12.20 17.99 -15.69
N GLU A 372 13.50 17.73 -15.53
CA GLU A 372 14.47 17.73 -16.64
C GLU A 372 14.67 16.29 -17.14
N VAL A 373 14.69 16.09 -18.46
CA VAL A 373 14.88 14.78 -19.08
C VAL A 373 16.10 14.82 -20.00
N GLY A 374 17.05 13.91 -19.74
CA GLY A 374 18.26 13.77 -20.54
C GLY A 374 18.02 13.16 -21.92
N VAL A 375 19.02 13.29 -22.80
CA VAL A 375 19.00 12.67 -24.14
C VAL A 375 18.90 11.13 -24.02
N SER A 376 18.05 10.53 -24.85
CA SER A 376 17.84 9.08 -24.89
C SER A 376 19.13 8.30 -25.19
N GLN A 377 19.42 7.28 -24.39
CA GLN A 377 20.57 6.37 -24.58
C GLN A 377 20.07 4.95 -24.87
N LYS A 378 20.72 4.23 -25.79
CA LYS A 378 20.39 2.82 -26.03
C LYS A 378 20.96 1.94 -24.92
N VAL A 379 20.17 0.96 -24.49
CA VAL A 379 20.52 -0.03 -23.48
C VAL A 379 20.38 -1.45 -24.07
N LYS A 380 20.99 -2.44 -23.41
CA LYS A 380 20.92 -3.86 -23.78
C LYS A 380 19.46 -4.32 -23.92
N GLY A 381 19.20 -5.23 -24.87
CA GLY A 381 17.90 -5.91 -24.99
C GLY A 381 16.74 -5.03 -25.47
N GLY A 382 17.00 -4.00 -26.29
CA GLY A 382 15.94 -3.17 -26.89
C GLY A 382 15.43 -2.01 -26.03
N TRP A 383 15.99 -1.83 -24.84
CA TRP A 383 15.64 -0.75 -23.93
C TRP A 383 16.28 0.59 -24.34
N VAL A 384 15.60 1.69 -24.01
CA VAL A 384 16.08 3.07 -24.13
C VAL A 384 16.01 3.74 -22.76
N LYS A 385 17.11 4.35 -22.32
CA LYS A 385 17.24 5.05 -21.04
C LYS A 385 17.13 6.56 -21.21
N TYR A 386 16.48 7.21 -20.25
CA TYR A 386 16.46 8.66 -20.07
C TYR A 386 16.90 8.96 -18.64
N ALA A 387 17.81 9.92 -18.44
CA ALA A 387 18.00 10.52 -17.12
C ALA A 387 16.77 11.40 -16.79
N VAL A 388 16.33 11.41 -15.54
CA VAL A 388 15.16 12.16 -15.06
C VAL A 388 15.53 12.84 -13.75
N ASN A 389 15.53 14.18 -13.75
CA ASN A 389 15.88 14.96 -12.56
C ASN A 389 14.69 15.81 -12.12
N GLY A 390 14.32 15.74 -10.84
CA GLY A 390 13.31 16.60 -10.23
C GLY A 390 13.80 18.05 -10.16
N LYS A 391 12.91 19.02 -10.46
CA LYS A 391 13.24 20.46 -10.46
C LYS A 391 12.27 21.31 -9.65
N THR A 392 10.97 21.06 -9.78
CA THR A 392 9.93 21.80 -9.05
C THR A 392 9.07 20.80 -8.30
N GLU A 393 8.88 21.02 -6.99
CA GLU A 393 8.09 20.15 -6.11
C GLU A 393 6.65 19.91 -6.63
N GLY A 394 6.10 18.74 -6.30
CA GLY A 394 4.73 18.35 -6.61
C GLY A 394 4.58 17.35 -7.76
N ARG A 395 3.33 17.15 -8.21
CA ARG A 395 2.95 16.12 -9.19
C ARG A 395 3.39 16.52 -10.60
N ALA A 396 4.15 15.65 -11.26
CA ALA A 396 4.58 15.80 -12.64
C ALA A 396 4.10 14.63 -13.51
N ARG A 397 3.82 14.88 -14.79
CA ARG A 397 3.52 13.85 -15.80
C ARG A 397 4.50 13.97 -16.95
N MET A 398 5.27 12.91 -17.17
CA MET A 398 6.02 12.71 -18.41
C MET A 398 5.11 12.06 -19.44
N THR A 399 5.08 12.61 -20.65
CA THR A 399 4.26 12.11 -21.77
C THR A 399 5.19 11.75 -22.93
N LEU A 400 5.28 10.45 -23.24
CA LEU A 400 6.03 9.90 -24.36
C LEU A 400 5.07 9.76 -25.55
N THR A 401 5.43 10.31 -26.70
CA THR A 401 4.71 10.09 -27.96
C THR A 401 5.56 9.21 -28.88
N TYR A 402 4.99 8.12 -29.39
CA TYR A 402 5.69 7.18 -30.26
C TYR A 402 5.58 7.54 -31.75
N ALA A 403 6.41 6.90 -32.57
CA ALA A 403 6.45 7.09 -34.02
C ALA A 403 5.11 6.80 -34.73
N ASP A 404 4.30 5.89 -34.19
CA ASP A 404 2.96 5.55 -34.69
C ASP A 404 1.85 6.50 -34.19
N GLY A 405 2.20 7.47 -33.34
CA GLY A 405 1.28 8.42 -32.72
C GLY A 405 0.63 7.95 -31.42
N SER A 406 0.91 6.73 -30.95
CA SER A 406 0.46 6.28 -29.62
C SER A 406 1.15 7.06 -28.49
N VAL A 407 0.49 7.14 -27.33
CA VAL A 407 0.95 7.93 -26.18
C VAL A 407 1.07 7.09 -24.91
N GLN A 408 2.23 7.13 -24.26
CA GLN A 408 2.42 6.65 -22.89
C GLN A 408 2.56 7.83 -21.93
N THR A 409 1.99 7.70 -20.73
CA THR A 409 2.16 8.68 -19.64
C THR A 409 2.76 8.01 -18.41
N VAL A 410 3.79 8.62 -17.83
CA VAL A 410 4.45 8.17 -16.59
C VAL A 410 4.30 9.31 -15.58
N HIS A 411 3.78 8.98 -14.40
CA HIS A 411 3.42 9.98 -13.40
C HIS A 411 4.44 9.97 -12.26
N TYR A 412 5.04 11.11 -12.00
CA TYR A 412 6.07 11.34 -11.00
C TYR A 412 5.58 12.28 -9.89
N LEU A 413 6.24 12.24 -8.74
CA LEU A 413 6.20 13.29 -7.73
C LEU A 413 7.62 13.79 -7.48
N VAL A 414 7.82 15.11 -7.46
CA VAL A 414 9.09 15.72 -7.08
C VAL A 414 8.99 16.20 -5.63
N THR A 415 10.03 15.94 -4.85
CA THR A 415 10.14 16.38 -3.44
C THR A 415 11.42 17.19 -3.25
N LYS A 416 11.53 17.90 -2.12
CA LYS A 416 12.82 18.36 -1.60
C LYS A 416 13.77 17.16 -1.37
N PRO A 417 15.08 17.38 -1.14
CA PRO A 417 15.97 16.34 -0.64
C PRO A 417 15.38 15.67 0.61
N GLU A 418 15.48 14.35 0.73
CA GLU A 418 14.75 13.58 1.75
C GLU A 418 15.07 14.05 3.18
N GLN A 419 16.34 14.37 3.46
CA GLN A 419 16.77 14.97 4.73
C GLN A 419 16.06 16.30 5.04
N GLN A 420 15.78 17.14 4.03
CA GLN A 420 15.05 18.39 4.23
C GLN A 420 13.57 18.12 4.50
N VAL A 421 12.94 17.19 3.78
CA VAL A 421 11.54 16.78 4.03
C VAL A 421 11.36 16.31 5.48
N VAL A 422 12.27 15.47 5.97
CA VAL A 422 12.24 14.94 7.34
C VAL A 422 12.61 15.99 8.39
N ALA A 423 13.47 16.96 8.07
CA ALA A 423 13.76 18.09 8.94
C ALA A 423 12.57 19.07 9.07
N ASP A 424 11.93 19.40 7.94
CA ASP A 424 10.73 20.23 7.90
C ASP A 424 9.60 19.58 8.72
N MET A 425 9.41 18.25 8.58
CA MET A 425 8.45 17.49 9.37
C MET A 425 8.73 17.55 10.88
N GLY A 426 9.98 17.32 11.31
CA GLY A 426 10.38 17.43 12.72
C GLY A 426 10.12 18.83 13.30
N HIS A 427 10.38 19.87 12.49
CA HIS A 427 10.07 21.26 12.85
C HIS A 427 8.56 21.51 12.95
N PHE A 428 7.77 21.07 11.98
CA PHE A 428 6.31 21.24 11.99
C PHE A 428 5.68 20.57 13.21
N LEU A 429 6.02 19.31 13.47
CA LEU A 429 5.53 18.53 14.59
C LEU A 429 5.86 19.20 15.94
N THR A 430 7.07 19.72 16.10
CA THR A 430 7.51 20.34 17.36
C THR A 430 7.18 21.84 17.50
N THR A 431 6.52 22.47 16.51
CA THR A 431 6.12 23.88 16.58
C THR A 431 4.64 24.15 16.31
N LYS A 432 4.05 23.51 15.29
CA LYS A 432 2.63 23.65 14.91
C LYS A 432 1.73 22.65 15.64
N GLN A 433 2.26 21.47 15.93
CA GLN A 433 1.54 20.38 16.61
C GLN A 433 1.89 20.24 18.10
N TRP A 434 2.83 21.05 18.60
CA TRP A 434 3.18 21.12 20.01
C TRP A 434 2.09 21.81 20.82
N TYR A 435 1.47 21.06 21.73
CA TYR A 435 0.36 21.50 22.58
C TYR A 435 0.84 21.73 24.01
N GLU A 436 0.63 22.96 24.50
CA GLU A 436 0.80 23.32 25.91
C GLU A 436 -0.48 24.00 26.44
N ASN A 437 -1.13 23.34 27.37
CA ASN A 437 -2.26 23.87 28.13
C ASN A 437 -2.33 23.16 29.50
N PRO A 438 -1.78 23.74 30.58
CA PRO A 438 -1.81 23.13 31.91
C PRO A 438 -3.23 23.07 32.51
N SER A 439 -4.23 23.69 31.88
CA SER A 439 -5.64 23.61 32.24
C SER A 439 -6.46 22.66 31.36
N ASP A 440 -5.82 21.88 30.48
CA ASP A 440 -6.51 20.83 29.72
C ASP A 440 -7.13 19.79 30.67
N PRO A 441 -8.47 19.61 30.70
CA PRO A 441 -9.12 18.74 31.68
C PRO A 441 -8.82 17.25 31.45
N PHE A 442 -8.26 16.89 30.29
CA PHE A 442 -7.77 15.55 29.96
C PHE A 442 -6.28 15.35 30.26
N LYS A 443 -5.56 16.40 30.72
CA LYS A 443 -4.13 16.39 31.06
C LYS A 443 -3.17 16.01 29.92
N ARG A 444 -3.52 16.31 28.67
CA ARG A 444 -2.70 16.01 27.47
C ARG A 444 -1.51 16.98 27.27
N SER A 445 -1.10 17.72 28.30
CA SER A 445 -0.11 18.79 28.19
C SER A 445 1.13 18.50 29.03
N PRO A 446 2.35 18.65 28.48
CA PRO A 446 2.68 18.93 27.07
C PRO A 446 2.50 17.70 26.17
N SER A 447 2.23 17.90 24.88
CA SER A 447 2.23 16.80 23.88
C SER A 447 2.43 17.26 22.44
N ILE A 448 2.58 16.30 21.53
CA ILE A 448 2.41 16.49 20.09
C ILE A 448 1.04 15.92 19.71
N MET A 449 0.09 16.79 19.36
CA MET A 449 -1.30 16.42 19.04
C MET A 449 -1.54 16.35 17.53
N GLY A 450 -2.58 15.62 17.11
CA GLY A 450 -3.05 15.64 15.72
C GLY A 450 -3.47 17.04 15.24
N TYR A 451 -3.37 17.29 13.94
CA TYR A 451 -3.57 18.63 13.35
C TYR A 451 -4.51 18.58 12.13
N ASP A 452 -5.37 19.59 12.02
CA ASP A 452 -6.27 19.82 10.88
C ASP A 452 -5.61 20.86 9.96
N ARG A 453 -5.05 20.40 8.84
CA ARG A 453 -4.27 21.22 7.91
C ARG A 453 -5.11 22.21 7.13
N ASP A 454 -6.35 21.88 6.77
CA ASP A 454 -7.21 22.81 6.03
C ASP A 454 -7.59 24.03 6.87
N LYS A 455 -7.68 23.85 8.20
CA LYS A 455 -7.93 24.94 9.15
C LYS A 455 -6.67 25.56 9.75
N ASN A 456 -5.55 24.83 9.71
CA ASN A 456 -4.31 25.15 10.40
C ASN A 456 -4.46 25.23 11.93
N GLU A 457 -5.09 24.22 12.54
CA GLU A 457 -5.31 24.14 13.99
C GLU A 457 -5.01 22.74 14.56
N ILE A 458 -4.62 22.68 15.84
CA ILE A 458 -4.51 21.42 16.59
C ILE A 458 -5.90 20.84 16.85
N ILE A 459 -6.08 19.53 16.63
CA ILE A 459 -7.32 18.79 16.87
C ILE A 459 -7.48 18.56 18.38
N THR A 460 -8.03 19.55 19.08
CA THR A 460 -8.28 19.42 20.54
C THR A 460 -9.47 18.52 20.86
N GLN A 461 -10.38 18.28 19.91
CA GLN A 461 -11.56 17.39 20.04
C GLN A 461 -11.93 16.75 18.68
N ASP A 462 -12.20 15.44 18.69
CA ASP A 462 -12.91 14.69 17.64
C ASP A 462 -13.93 13.74 18.33
N ASN A 463 -15.01 13.33 17.65
CA ASN A 463 -15.96 12.37 18.20
C ASN A 463 -15.50 10.90 18.09
N ARG A 464 -14.36 10.68 17.43
CA ARG A 464 -13.46 9.54 17.56
C ARG A 464 -12.43 9.91 18.62
N VAL A 465 -12.75 9.66 19.89
CA VAL A 465 -12.03 10.31 21.02
C VAL A 465 -10.53 10.03 21.05
N TRP A 466 -10.09 8.94 20.43
CA TRP A 466 -8.69 8.55 20.28
C TRP A 466 -7.85 9.56 19.48
N ILE A 467 -8.38 10.18 18.43
CA ILE A 467 -7.64 11.14 17.57
C ILE A 467 -7.11 12.32 18.40
N SER A 468 -7.99 12.95 19.17
CA SER A 468 -7.64 13.99 20.15
C SER A 468 -7.15 13.40 21.49
N GLY A 469 -7.00 12.09 21.58
CA GLY A 469 -6.71 11.30 22.77
C GLY A 469 -5.29 10.76 22.86
N LEU A 470 -4.40 11.10 21.91
CA LEU A 470 -2.97 10.73 21.91
C LEU A 470 -2.69 9.21 21.91
N SER A 471 -3.65 8.36 21.55
CA SER A 471 -3.50 6.90 21.52
C SER A 471 -4.43 6.32 20.45
N ASP A 472 -4.34 5.03 20.19
CA ASP A 472 -4.87 4.39 18.97
C ASP A 472 -4.20 4.96 17.69
N GLU A 473 -4.31 4.30 16.53
CA GLU A 473 -3.54 4.70 15.32
C GLU A 473 -3.73 6.19 14.96
N GLY A 474 -4.99 6.64 14.91
CA GLY A 474 -5.35 8.00 14.53
C GLY A 474 -4.99 9.09 15.55
N GLY A 475 -4.62 8.71 16.78
CA GLY A 475 -4.16 9.63 17.82
C GLY A 475 -2.66 9.56 18.08
N ALA A 476 -2.02 8.42 17.82
CA ALA A 476 -0.60 8.20 17.98
C ALA A 476 0.24 8.85 16.87
N GLY A 477 -0.31 8.98 15.65
CA GLY A 477 0.46 9.28 14.45
C GLY A 477 1.38 10.51 14.53
N SER A 478 0.96 11.58 15.21
CA SER A 478 1.76 12.82 15.29
C SER A 478 2.94 12.71 16.24
N TRP A 479 2.73 12.23 17.47
CA TRP A 479 3.86 12.05 18.40
C TRP A 479 4.77 10.91 17.95
N LEU A 480 4.24 9.83 17.37
CA LEU A 480 5.06 8.73 16.88
C LEU A 480 5.99 9.17 15.73
N ALA A 481 5.49 9.93 14.75
CA ALA A 481 6.34 10.50 13.70
C ALA A 481 7.46 11.39 14.27
N THR A 482 7.14 12.20 15.29
CA THR A 482 8.11 13.09 15.97
C THR A 482 9.27 12.29 16.56
N ILE A 483 8.95 11.15 17.17
CA ILE A 483 9.92 10.28 17.84
C ILE A 483 10.74 9.50 16.82
N MET A 484 10.08 8.78 15.91
CA MET A 484 10.76 7.92 14.94
C MET A 484 11.68 8.71 14.01
N LYS A 485 11.40 10.00 13.76
CA LYS A 485 12.32 10.92 13.09
C LYS A 485 13.67 11.08 13.80
N GLN A 486 13.69 11.02 15.14
CA GLN A 486 14.94 11.14 15.90
C GLN A 486 15.84 9.90 15.79
N LEU A 487 15.29 8.72 15.48
CA LEU A 487 16.06 7.46 15.37
C LEU A 487 17.23 7.59 14.39
N ASP A 488 16.99 8.22 13.24
CA ASP A 488 18.04 8.53 12.27
C ASP A 488 18.43 10.01 12.26
N ASN A 489 17.51 10.95 12.46
CA ASN A 489 17.78 12.39 12.30
C ASN A 489 17.51 13.19 13.59
N PRO A 490 18.28 12.91 14.66
CA PRO A 490 18.10 13.58 15.94
C PRO A 490 18.37 15.07 15.85
N SER A 491 17.53 15.85 16.54
CA SER A 491 17.66 17.29 16.70
C SER A 491 17.58 17.62 18.19
N PRO A 492 18.61 18.21 18.82
CA PRO A 492 18.64 18.39 20.27
C PRO A 492 17.44 19.15 20.85
N ALA A 493 16.87 20.10 20.09
CA ALA A 493 15.67 20.84 20.52
C ALA A 493 14.38 20.00 20.41
N GLU A 494 14.29 19.10 19.44
CA GLU A 494 13.16 18.18 19.27
C GLU A 494 13.24 17.04 20.29
N VAL A 495 14.44 16.48 20.51
CA VAL A 495 14.70 15.45 21.54
C VAL A 495 14.35 15.97 22.93
N ALA A 496 14.71 17.21 23.28
CA ALA A 496 14.33 17.80 24.57
C ALA A 496 12.80 17.90 24.76
N LYS A 497 12.06 18.25 23.71
CA LYS A 497 10.58 18.24 23.73
C LYS A 497 10.01 16.82 23.80
N PHE A 498 10.66 15.87 23.15
CA PHE A 498 10.29 14.46 23.26
C PHE A 498 10.50 13.93 24.69
N GLU A 499 11.67 14.13 25.32
CA GLU A 499 11.88 13.76 26.73
C GLU A 499 10.81 14.38 27.64
N GLN A 500 10.50 15.67 27.46
CA GLN A 500 9.44 16.35 28.20
C GLN A 500 8.06 15.69 28.02
N PHE A 501 7.67 15.32 26.78
CA PHE A 501 6.43 14.56 26.51
C PHE A 501 6.48 13.15 27.11
N ALA A 502 7.63 12.49 27.03
CA ALA A 502 7.83 11.13 27.48
C ALA A 502 7.62 10.99 29.00
N ASP A 503 8.19 11.91 29.79
CA ASP A 503 8.13 11.85 31.25
C ASP A 503 6.85 12.43 31.87
N THR A 504 6.03 13.16 31.11
CA THR A 504 4.80 13.80 31.62
C THR A 504 3.52 13.17 31.10
N THR A 505 3.46 12.89 29.79
CA THR A 505 2.22 12.54 29.08
C THR A 505 2.25 11.09 28.60
N LEU A 506 3.36 10.62 28.02
CA LEU A 506 3.53 9.21 27.70
C LEU A 506 3.53 8.37 28.99
N TRP A 507 4.45 8.66 29.91
CA TRP A 507 4.55 8.01 31.22
C TRP A 507 3.65 8.69 32.25
N GLY A 508 2.36 8.32 32.28
CA GLY A 508 1.37 8.87 33.20
C GLY A 508 -0.05 8.91 32.62
N GLN A 509 -0.19 9.48 31.42
CA GLN A 509 -1.48 9.69 30.77
C GLN A 509 -1.78 8.64 29.70
N ILE A 510 -0.82 8.32 28.83
CA ILE A 510 -0.97 7.29 27.79
C ILE A 510 -0.67 5.90 28.36
N GLN A 511 0.50 5.75 28.99
CA GLN A 511 0.95 4.54 29.68
C GLN A 511 0.86 4.73 31.19
N THR A 512 0.42 3.69 31.90
CA THR A 512 0.25 3.73 33.37
C THR A 512 1.59 3.46 34.07
N PRO A 513 2.07 4.35 34.97
CA PRO A 513 3.43 4.28 35.49
C PRO A 513 3.59 3.36 36.71
N ASP A 514 2.50 3.08 37.45
CA ASP A 514 2.54 2.39 38.75
C ASP A 514 1.25 1.61 39.04
N GLY A 515 1.28 0.83 40.13
CA GLY A 515 0.15 0.03 40.59
C GLY A 515 -0.04 -1.26 39.79
N ALA A 516 -1.23 -1.87 39.93
CA ALA A 516 -1.53 -3.16 39.29
C ALA A 516 -1.48 -3.11 37.76
N ASP A 517 -1.68 -1.93 37.16
CA ASP A 517 -1.75 -1.71 35.71
C ASP A 517 -0.53 -1.03 35.11
N LYS A 518 0.58 -1.02 35.85
CA LYS A 518 1.89 -0.53 35.39
C LYS A 518 2.25 -1.09 34.00
N TYR A 519 2.80 -0.24 33.15
CA TYR A 519 3.11 -0.45 31.73
C TYR A 519 1.90 -0.64 30.79
N GLY A 520 0.67 -0.73 31.31
CA GLY A 520 -0.55 -0.79 30.49
C GLY A 520 -0.78 0.51 29.71
N VAL A 521 -1.10 0.38 28.42
CA VAL A 521 -1.35 1.50 27.50
C VAL A 521 -2.86 1.68 27.30
N ARG A 522 -3.37 2.90 27.53
CA ARG A 522 -4.80 3.23 27.42
C ARG A 522 -5.23 3.38 25.96
N LYS A 523 -6.48 3.03 25.65
CA LYS A 523 -7.11 3.30 24.34
C LYS A 523 -7.16 4.77 23.98
N SER A 524 -7.38 5.67 24.95
CA SER A 524 -7.41 7.12 24.73
C SER A 524 -7.23 7.88 26.04
N VAL A 525 -6.53 9.02 26.01
CA VAL A 525 -6.47 9.99 27.11
C VAL A 525 -7.76 10.84 27.18
N MET A 526 -8.40 11.07 26.04
CA MET A 526 -9.69 11.78 25.95
C MET A 526 -10.87 10.81 25.99
N PHE A 527 -11.97 11.24 26.60
CA PHE A 527 -13.22 10.48 26.74
C PHE A 527 -14.42 11.42 26.71
N TYR A 528 -15.62 10.88 26.48
CA TYR A 528 -16.89 11.59 26.53
C TYR A 528 -17.69 11.23 27.79
N ASP A 529 -17.67 12.11 28.79
CA ASP A 529 -18.49 12.03 30.00
C ASP A 529 -19.03 13.43 30.38
N PRO A 530 -20.11 13.90 29.73
CA PRO A 530 -20.69 15.21 29.98
C PRO A 530 -21.39 15.32 31.35
N LYS A 531 -21.40 14.27 32.18
CA LYS A 531 -22.00 14.29 33.53
C LYS A 531 -20.98 14.59 34.62
N THR A 532 -19.72 14.18 34.45
CA THR A 532 -18.66 14.41 35.44
C THR A 532 -17.68 15.51 35.04
N MET A 533 -17.62 15.86 33.75
CA MET A 533 -16.75 16.92 33.24
C MET A 533 -17.40 18.32 33.38
N PRO A 534 -16.59 19.40 33.46
CA PRO A 534 -17.11 20.76 33.52
C PRO A 534 -18.02 21.13 32.36
N GLU A 535 -19.01 21.97 32.61
CA GLU A 535 -19.87 22.53 31.56
C GLU A 535 -19.01 23.25 30.51
N GLY A 536 -19.33 23.05 29.22
CA GLY A 536 -18.54 23.59 28.10
C GLY A 536 -17.29 22.78 27.71
N THR A 537 -17.00 21.64 28.36
CA THR A 537 -15.86 20.78 27.97
C THR A 537 -15.94 20.29 26.52
N TYR A 538 -17.14 19.93 26.04
CA TYR A 538 -17.35 19.30 24.73
C TYR A 538 -17.97 20.27 23.73
N ASP A 539 -17.44 20.35 22.50
CA ASP A 539 -18.03 21.18 21.44
C ASP A 539 -19.41 20.62 21.05
N PRO A 540 -20.52 21.38 21.23
CA PRO A 540 -21.86 20.93 20.86
C PRO A 540 -22.09 20.80 19.34
N LYS A 541 -21.15 21.26 18.49
CA LYS A 541 -21.17 21.04 17.04
C LYS A 541 -20.74 19.62 16.65
N LEU A 542 -19.98 18.93 17.50
CA LEU A 542 -19.55 17.55 17.26
C LEU A 542 -20.66 16.56 17.66
N LYS A 543 -20.82 15.49 16.88
CA LYS A 543 -21.83 14.46 17.15
C LYS A 543 -21.29 13.44 18.14
N TRP A 544 -21.59 13.63 19.43
CA TRP A 544 -21.14 12.74 20.50
C TRP A 544 -21.99 11.47 20.73
N ASP A 545 -23.22 11.41 20.22
CA ASP A 545 -24.04 10.18 20.26
C ASP A 545 -23.63 9.21 19.13
N VAL A 546 -22.44 8.62 19.30
CA VAL A 546 -21.78 7.70 18.37
C VAL A 546 -20.97 6.64 19.15
N TRP A 547 -20.75 5.48 18.54
CA TRP A 547 -19.99 4.37 19.16
C TRP A 547 -18.52 4.73 19.48
N SER A 548 -17.96 5.69 18.75
CA SER A 548 -16.56 6.13 18.85
C SER A 548 -16.30 7.16 19.97
N ALA A 549 -17.37 7.65 20.61
CA ALA A 549 -17.30 8.60 21.73
C ALA A 549 -17.26 7.84 23.06
N TRP A 550 -16.15 7.12 23.31
CA TRP A 550 -16.01 6.27 24.49
C TRP A 550 -16.05 7.08 25.79
N ASP A 551 -16.67 6.51 26.82
CA ASP A 551 -16.64 7.07 28.17
C ASP A 551 -15.29 6.85 28.85
N ARG A 552 -15.17 7.27 30.12
CA ARG A 552 -13.93 7.17 30.90
C ARG A 552 -13.44 5.74 31.07
N GLU A 553 -14.34 4.75 31.15
CA GLU A 553 -13.98 3.33 31.28
C GLU A 553 -13.48 2.79 29.93
N GLY A 554 -14.23 3.06 28.84
CA GLY A 554 -13.85 2.62 27.49
C GLY A 554 -12.56 3.25 26.96
N ALA A 555 -12.26 4.51 27.33
CA ALA A 555 -11.01 5.17 26.97
C ALA A 555 -9.81 4.69 27.80
N ALA A 556 -10.02 4.39 29.08
CA ALA A 556 -8.96 3.90 29.98
C ALA A 556 -8.67 2.40 29.82
N ASP A 557 -9.49 1.65 29.08
CA ASP A 557 -9.29 0.24 28.76
C ASP A 557 -7.90 0.01 28.13
N LEU A 558 -7.23 -1.04 28.64
CA LEU A 558 -5.86 -1.43 28.30
C LEU A 558 -5.82 -2.57 27.28
N GLY A 559 -6.98 -3.10 26.89
CA GLY A 559 -7.14 -4.35 26.14
C GLY A 559 -6.80 -4.30 24.65
N ARG A 560 -6.33 -3.17 24.10
CA ARG A 560 -5.97 -3.02 22.68
C ARG A 560 -4.45 -3.17 22.50
N SER A 561 -3.98 -4.35 22.08
CA SER A 561 -2.55 -4.63 21.95
C SER A 561 -1.87 -3.77 20.89
N TYR A 562 -2.61 -3.34 19.85
CA TYR A 562 -2.12 -2.46 18.78
C TYR A 562 -1.56 -1.13 19.28
N ASN A 563 -1.90 -0.67 20.48
CA ASN A 563 -1.40 0.60 21.03
C ASN A 563 0.00 0.46 21.68
N TYR A 564 0.44 -0.76 21.99
CA TYR A 564 1.69 -1.02 22.70
C TYR A 564 2.95 -0.88 21.81
N PRO A 565 2.96 -1.28 20.52
CA PRO A 565 4.06 -1.00 19.59
C PRO A 565 4.46 0.46 19.54
N HIS A 566 3.52 1.40 19.41
CA HIS A 566 3.82 2.85 19.37
C HIS A 566 4.64 3.31 20.61
N VAL A 567 4.25 2.82 21.80
CA VAL A 567 4.89 3.16 23.08
C VAL A 567 6.22 2.43 23.25
N ALA A 568 6.32 1.19 22.79
CA ALA A 568 7.57 0.43 22.79
C ALA A 568 8.61 1.07 21.84
N ALA A 569 8.18 1.52 20.66
CA ALA A 569 8.99 2.28 19.71
C ALA A 569 9.47 3.62 20.27
N ALA A 570 8.63 4.29 21.06
CA ALA A 570 9.02 5.51 21.77
C ALA A 570 10.17 5.27 22.75
N TRP A 571 10.01 4.29 23.64
CA TRP A 571 11.05 3.95 24.63
C TRP A 571 12.32 3.38 23.99
N TRP A 572 12.18 2.55 22.95
CA TRP A 572 13.31 2.03 22.18
C TRP A 572 14.10 3.18 21.53
N THR A 573 13.44 4.16 20.92
CA THR A 573 14.12 5.32 20.32
C THR A 573 14.90 6.12 21.36
N LEU A 574 14.33 6.39 22.55
CA LEU A 574 15.06 7.06 23.63
C LEU A 574 16.28 6.27 24.13
N TYR A 575 16.17 4.94 24.21
CA TYR A 575 17.32 4.08 24.47
C TYR A 575 18.40 4.26 23.40
N ARG A 576 18.05 4.15 22.12
CA ARG A 576 19.00 4.28 20.99
C ARG A 576 19.72 5.64 21.03
N LEU A 577 18.99 6.72 21.25
CA LEU A 577 19.54 8.07 21.39
C LEU A 577 20.51 8.17 22.59
N GLY A 578 20.09 7.75 23.77
CA GLY A 578 20.91 7.83 24.99
C GLY A 578 22.06 6.82 25.05
N ARG A 579 22.05 5.79 24.21
CA ARG A 579 23.09 4.74 24.14
C ARG A 579 24.21 5.08 23.16
N TYR A 580 23.90 5.73 22.04
CA TYR A 580 24.82 5.93 20.93
C TYR A 580 25.19 7.41 20.65
N HIS A 581 24.64 8.36 21.42
CA HIS A 581 24.98 9.78 21.37
C HIS A 581 25.29 10.36 22.76
N ASP A 582 26.36 11.14 22.86
CA ASP A 582 26.89 11.71 24.10
C ASP A 582 26.03 12.88 24.60
N GLY A 583 25.25 12.66 25.66
CA GLY A 583 24.50 13.72 26.36
C GLY A 583 23.35 14.34 25.56
N LEU A 584 22.85 13.62 24.55
CA LEU A 584 21.72 14.01 23.72
C LEU A 584 20.38 13.87 24.47
N THR A 585 20.19 12.75 25.18
CA THR A 585 19.16 12.57 26.22
C THR A 585 19.73 12.92 27.59
N LYS A 586 18.89 13.39 28.51
CA LYS A 586 19.30 13.92 29.82
C LYS A 586 18.35 13.61 30.97
N ALA A 587 17.10 13.21 30.69
CA ALA A 587 16.10 13.02 31.73
C ALA A 587 16.27 11.69 32.49
N GLU A 588 16.56 10.61 31.76
CA GLU A 588 16.67 9.25 32.27
C GLU A 588 17.85 8.50 31.63
N THR A 589 18.21 7.35 32.20
CA THR A 589 19.28 6.51 31.65
C THR A 589 18.81 5.69 30.45
N TRP A 590 19.71 5.35 29.51
CA TRP A 590 19.38 4.48 28.39
C TRP A 590 18.90 3.09 28.85
N GLN A 591 19.40 2.61 30.01
CA GLN A 591 18.93 1.39 30.65
C GLN A 591 17.46 1.52 31.06
N THR A 592 17.08 2.64 31.70
CA THR A 592 15.68 2.92 32.07
C THR A 592 14.78 2.83 30.84
N TYR A 593 15.18 3.45 29.72
CA TYR A 593 14.42 3.45 28.48
C TYR A 593 14.31 2.04 27.86
N LEU A 594 15.40 1.27 27.79
CA LEU A 594 15.37 -0.10 27.25
C LEU A 594 14.52 -1.03 28.12
N THR A 595 14.59 -0.89 29.45
CA THR A 595 13.67 -1.61 30.37
C THR A 595 12.21 -1.20 30.15
N ARG A 596 11.89 0.09 29.99
CA ARG A 596 10.51 0.53 29.69
C ARG A 596 10.01 -0.05 28.36
N ALA A 597 10.86 -0.12 27.33
CA ALA A 597 10.53 -0.75 26.05
C ALA A 597 10.22 -2.26 26.22
N ALA A 598 11.12 -2.99 26.88
CA ALA A 598 10.95 -4.40 27.21
C ALA A 598 9.66 -4.69 28.00
N GLU A 599 9.43 -3.96 29.09
CA GLU A 599 8.26 -4.13 29.94
C GLU A 599 6.95 -3.74 29.23
N THR A 600 6.99 -2.80 28.28
CA THR A 600 5.83 -2.49 27.41
C THR A 600 5.46 -3.70 26.55
N THR A 601 6.44 -4.40 25.97
CA THR A 601 6.22 -5.65 25.21
C THR A 601 5.59 -6.75 26.06
N LYS A 602 6.04 -6.91 27.32
CA LYS A 602 5.45 -7.88 28.28
C LYS A 602 4.06 -7.47 28.73
N ALA A 603 3.83 -6.17 28.92
CA ALA A 603 2.54 -5.61 29.30
C ALA A 603 1.48 -5.85 28.23
N MET A 604 1.83 -5.71 26.95
CA MET A 604 0.94 -6.06 25.83
C MET A 604 0.37 -7.48 25.98
N MET A 605 1.24 -8.46 26.26
CA MET A 605 0.86 -9.87 26.40
C MET A 605 -0.01 -10.16 27.63
N THR A 606 0.19 -9.42 28.72
CA THR A 606 -0.48 -9.66 30.01
C THR A 606 -1.71 -8.80 30.25
N LYS A 607 -1.80 -7.63 29.59
CA LYS A 607 -2.89 -6.65 29.72
C LYS A 607 -3.84 -6.62 28.52
N ALA A 608 -3.35 -6.96 27.32
CA ALA A 608 -4.13 -6.94 26.09
C ALA A 608 -4.22 -8.30 25.35
N PRO A 609 -4.40 -9.45 26.05
CA PRO A 609 -4.17 -10.78 25.49
C PRO A 609 -5.13 -11.22 24.35
N TYR A 610 -6.19 -10.47 24.06
CA TYR A 610 -7.14 -10.83 23.01
C TYR A 610 -6.58 -10.57 21.60
N TYR A 611 -6.03 -9.38 21.36
CA TYR A 611 -5.55 -9.00 20.02
C TYR A 611 -4.10 -9.46 19.74
N THR A 612 -3.34 -9.89 20.76
CA THR A 612 -1.98 -10.42 20.60
C THR A 612 -1.90 -11.74 19.83
N GLN A 613 -3.02 -12.39 19.54
CA GLN A 613 -3.07 -13.54 18.62
C GLN A 613 -2.75 -13.13 17.16
N PHE A 614 -2.96 -11.87 16.79
CA PHE A 614 -2.67 -11.31 15.47
C PHE A 614 -1.30 -10.63 15.45
N GLY A 615 -0.76 -10.37 14.26
CA GLY A 615 0.35 -9.44 14.08
C GLY A 615 -0.12 -8.00 14.34
N GLN A 616 0.73 -7.18 14.95
CA GLN A 616 0.46 -5.78 15.28
C GLN A 616 1.08 -4.83 14.24
N MET A 617 0.53 -3.63 14.11
CA MET A 617 1.22 -2.50 13.48
C MET A 617 2.54 -2.25 14.21
N GLU A 618 3.62 -2.02 13.47
CA GLU A 618 4.98 -1.80 14.00
C GLU A 618 5.51 -2.89 14.94
N GLY A 619 4.86 -4.06 15.03
CA GLY A 619 5.26 -5.12 15.97
C GLY A 619 6.64 -5.72 15.69
N ASP A 620 7.22 -5.43 14.52
CA ASP A 620 8.63 -5.64 14.21
C ASP A 620 9.58 -4.88 15.17
N VAL A 621 9.12 -3.80 15.83
CA VAL A 621 9.86 -3.13 16.90
C VAL A 621 10.21 -4.06 18.06
N PHE A 622 9.38 -5.07 18.33
CA PHE A 622 9.65 -6.05 19.38
C PHE A 622 10.84 -6.95 19.04
N VAL A 623 11.14 -7.15 17.75
CA VAL A 623 12.35 -7.85 17.28
C VAL A 623 13.58 -6.97 17.52
N TYR A 624 13.52 -5.68 17.18
CA TYR A 624 14.62 -4.74 17.40
C TYR A 624 14.94 -4.57 18.90
N ILE A 625 13.91 -4.45 19.74
CA ILE A 625 14.05 -4.44 21.21
C ILE A 625 14.70 -5.74 21.71
N LEU A 626 14.31 -6.91 21.19
CA LEU A 626 14.93 -8.18 21.58
C LEU A 626 16.41 -8.27 21.16
N GLU A 627 16.75 -7.83 19.95
CA GLU A 627 18.13 -7.79 19.48
C GLU A 627 19.01 -6.85 20.33
N ASP A 628 18.51 -5.66 20.68
CA ASP A 628 19.20 -4.70 21.55
C ASP A 628 19.31 -5.18 23.01
N LEU A 629 18.29 -5.84 23.58
CA LEU A 629 18.38 -6.47 24.91
C LEU A 629 19.47 -7.55 24.95
N LYS A 630 19.57 -8.38 23.89
CA LYS A 630 20.65 -9.38 23.76
C LYS A 630 22.02 -8.71 23.61
N ARG A 631 22.09 -7.62 22.85
CA ARG A 631 23.30 -6.82 22.64
C ARG A 631 23.85 -6.23 23.94
N GLU A 632 22.99 -5.61 24.75
CA GLU A 632 23.35 -5.00 26.04
C GLU A 632 23.41 -6.01 27.21
N GLY A 633 23.25 -7.31 26.94
CA GLY A 633 23.39 -8.37 27.93
C GLY A 633 22.21 -8.54 28.90
N MET A 634 21.08 -7.86 28.68
CA MET A 634 19.84 -7.92 29.46
C MET A 634 19.09 -9.25 29.21
N THR A 635 19.74 -10.33 29.64
CA THR A 635 19.44 -11.69 29.21
C THR A 635 18.13 -12.22 29.81
N ALA A 636 17.74 -11.77 31.00
CA ALA A 636 16.49 -12.20 31.63
C ALA A 636 15.28 -11.66 30.86
N GLU A 637 15.28 -10.35 30.58
CA GLU A 637 14.26 -9.65 29.80
C GLU A 637 14.19 -10.17 28.36
N ALA A 638 15.35 -10.37 27.73
CA ALA A 638 15.43 -10.97 26.40
C ALA A 638 14.81 -12.38 26.34
N THR A 639 15.17 -13.25 27.30
CA THR A 639 14.66 -14.62 27.37
C THR A 639 13.14 -14.66 27.55
N GLU A 640 12.59 -13.78 28.40
CA GLU A 640 11.16 -13.69 28.67
C GLU A 640 10.38 -13.21 27.44
N ILE A 641 10.84 -12.13 26.78
CA ILE A 641 10.21 -11.60 25.56
C ILE A 641 10.30 -12.62 24.42
N GLU A 642 11.46 -13.24 24.22
CA GLU A 642 11.65 -14.28 23.20
C GLU A 642 10.70 -15.46 23.40
N ALA A 643 10.48 -15.91 24.65
CA ALA A 643 9.52 -16.96 24.96
C ALA A 643 8.07 -16.54 24.70
N MET A 644 7.67 -15.32 25.06
CA MET A 644 6.32 -14.79 24.79
C MET A 644 6.05 -14.65 23.29
N MET A 645 6.99 -14.08 22.54
CA MET A 645 6.86 -13.87 21.09
C MET A 645 6.94 -15.18 20.32
N LYS A 646 7.75 -16.14 20.79
CA LYS A 646 7.73 -17.52 20.27
C LYS A 646 6.34 -18.16 20.41
N GLY A 647 5.65 -17.93 21.52
CA GLY A 647 4.27 -18.41 21.72
C GLY A 647 3.29 -17.91 20.65
N ARG A 648 3.46 -16.66 20.17
CA ARG A 648 2.67 -16.09 19.07
C ARG A 648 3.08 -16.70 17.72
N ALA A 649 4.39 -16.77 17.45
CA ALA A 649 4.93 -17.35 16.23
C ALA A 649 4.56 -18.84 16.06
N ASP A 650 4.52 -19.62 17.13
CA ASP A 650 4.09 -21.02 17.11
C ASP A 650 2.58 -21.17 16.78
N ILE A 651 1.73 -20.19 17.11
CA ILE A 651 0.34 -20.14 16.65
C ILE A 651 0.30 -19.80 15.15
N TRP A 652 0.99 -18.75 14.73
CA TRP A 652 1.06 -18.30 13.33
C TRP A 652 1.53 -19.41 12.39
N LYS A 653 2.50 -20.22 12.81
CA LYS A 653 2.99 -21.41 12.11
C LYS A 653 1.91 -22.45 11.77
N THR A 654 0.80 -22.48 12.51
CA THR A 654 -0.34 -23.37 12.23
C THR A 654 -1.34 -22.80 11.22
N LEU A 655 -1.29 -21.49 10.97
CA LEU A 655 -2.19 -20.78 10.07
C LEU A 655 -1.69 -20.86 8.63
N LYS A 656 -2.63 -20.87 7.68
CA LYS A 656 -2.31 -20.81 6.25
C LYS A 656 -1.87 -19.40 5.83
N TYR A 657 -2.54 -18.38 6.37
CA TYR A 657 -2.26 -16.96 6.16
C TYR A 657 -2.10 -16.28 7.54
N PRO A 658 -0.87 -16.22 8.10
CA PRO A 658 -0.63 -15.89 9.52
C PRO A 658 -0.83 -14.42 9.92
N PHE A 659 -1.24 -13.56 9.00
CA PHE A 659 -1.24 -12.10 9.13
C PHE A 659 -2.64 -11.46 9.11
N GLY A 660 -3.70 -12.26 9.30
CA GLY A 660 -5.05 -11.73 9.51
C GLY A 660 -5.16 -10.89 10.80
N SER A 661 -6.23 -10.11 10.89
CA SER A 661 -6.60 -9.31 12.07
C SER A 661 -8.03 -9.64 12.52
N GLU A 662 -8.65 -8.76 13.31
CA GLU A 662 -10.10 -8.81 13.58
C GLU A 662 -10.97 -8.55 12.33
N MET A 663 -10.38 -8.02 11.24
CA MET A 663 -11.08 -7.81 9.97
C MET A 663 -10.96 -9.06 9.06
N PRO A 664 -12.00 -9.43 8.27
CA PRO A 664 -11.96 -10.61 7.41
C PRO A 664 -10.88 -10.63 6.32
N TRP A 665 -10.28 -9.47 6.02
CA TRP A 665 -9.01 -9.32 5.32
C TRP A 665 -8.32 -8.05 5.82
N ASP A 666 -7.00 -8.12 5.99
CA ASP A 666 -6.17 -7.01 6.45
C ASP A 666 -4.68 -7.26 6.12
N SER A 667 -3.88 -6.19 6.12
CA SER A 667 -2.42 -6.20 6.00
C SER A 667 -1.69 -5.71 7.27
N THR A 668 -2.42 -5.20 8.26
CA THR A 668 -1.93 -4.58 9.52
C THR A 668 -0.74 -5.29 10.18
N GLY A 669 -0.77 -6.62 10.29
CA GLY A 669 0.25 -7.40 11.00
C GLY A 669 1.43 -7.93 10.16
N GLN A 670 1.51 -7.61 8.86
CA GLN A 670 2.39 -8.32 7.92
C GLN A 670 3.89 -8.14 8.19
N ALA A 671 4.33 -6.94 8.57
CA ALA A 671 5.73 -6.68 8.91
C ALA A 671 6.17 -7.51 10.13
N GLU A 672 5.41 -7.47 11.23
CA GLU A 672 5.71 -8.23 12.44
C GLU A 672 5.76 -9.74 12.18
N VAL A 673 4.73 -10.28 11.52
CA VAL A 673 4.61 -11.72 11.26
C VAL A 673 5.79 -12.20 10.42
N TYR A 674 6.17 -11.47 9.37
CA TYR A 674 7.36 -11.78 8.58
C TYR A 674 8.62 -11.80 9.44
N MET A 675 8.86 -10.75 10.23
CA MET A 675 10.10 -10.60 11.00
C MET A 675 10.25 -11.69 12.06
N TRP A 676 9.20 -12.04 12.81
CA TRP A 676 9.25 -13.15 13.75
C TRP A 676 9.34 -14.52 13.07
N SER A 677 8.66 -14.74 11.94
CA SER A 677 8.82 -15.97 11.16
C SER A 677 10.26 -16.16 10.70
N ARG A 678 10.92 -15.11 10.18
CA ARG A 678 12.35 -15.16 9.84
C ARG A 678 13.23 -15.41 11.07
N TYR A 679 12.97 -14.69 12.17
CA TYR A 679 13.72 -14.82 13.42
C TYR A 679 13.69 -16.25 13.99
N PHE A 680 12.51 -16.91 13.98
CA PHE A 680 12.34 -18.28 14.47
C PHE A 680 12.55 -19.38 13.42
N GLY A 681 13.03 -19.05 12.22
CA GLY A 681 13.34 -20.02 11.15
C GLY A 681 12.11 -20.68 10.52
N ASP A 682 10.98 -19.97 10.43
CA ASP A 682 9.82 -20.34 9.63
C ASP A 682 9.81 -19.63 8.28
N ASP A 683 10.70 -20.06 7.40
CA ASP A 683 10.83 -19.50 6.06
C ASP A 683 9.55 -19.64 5.24
N LYS A 684 8.71 -20.65 5.51
CA LYS A 684 7.42 -20.83 4.81
C LYS A 684 6.44 -19.71 5.14
N ALA A 685 6.30 -19.35 6.42
CA ALA A 685 5.42 -18.27 6.85
C ALA A 685 5.94 -16.90 6.37
N ALA A 686 7.25 -16.68 6.40
CA ALA A 686 7.88 -15.48 5.87
C ALA A 686 7.71 -15.36 4.34
N ASP A 687 7.96 -16.42 3.58
CA ASP A 687 7.76 -16.46 2.13
C ASP A 687 6.30 -16.24 1.74
N THR A 688 5.36 -16.89 2.44
CA THR A 688 3.91 -16.68 2.20
C THR A 688 3.54 -15.22 2.41
N THR A 689 4.05 -14.59 3.47
CA THR A 689 3.79 -13.17 3.77
C THR A 689 4.39 -12.25 2.70
N ARG A 690 5.62 -12.52 2.24
CA ARG A 690 6.28 -11.79 1.15
C ARG A 690 5.50 -11.84 -0.16
N GLU A 691 5.06 -13.03 -0.59
CA GLU A 691 4.32 -13.19 -1.84
C GLU A 691 2.93 -12.55 -1.77
N VAL A 692 2.28 -12.59 -0.60
CA VAL A 692 0.99 -11.91 -0.36
C VAL A 692 1.15 -10.39 -0.42
N ILE A 693 2.20 -9.81 0.18
CA ILE A 693 2.51 -8.38 0.03
C ILE A 693 2.70 -8.03 -1.47
N LEU A 694 3.51 -8.79 -2.20
CA LEU A 694 3.73 -8.57 -3.64
C LEU A 694 2.44 -8.66 -4.48
N ALA A 695 1.40 -9.33 -4.01
CA ALA A 695 0.13 -9.42 -4.71
C ALA A 695 -0.49 -8.04 -4.95
N TYR A 696 -0.29 -7.09 -4.04
CA TYR A 696 -1.01 -5.83 -4.03
C TYR A 696 -0.16 -4.60 -3.63
N ASP A 697 1.16 -4.75 -3.63
CA ASP A 697 2.18 -3.69 -3.58
C ASP A 697 2.89 -3.60 -4.97
N PRO A 698 2.32 -2.90 -5.96
CA PRO A 698 2.67 -3.10 -7.37
C PRO A 698 3.83 -2.21 -7.87
N THR A 699 4.51 -2.60 -8.96
CA THR A 699 5.60 -1.82 -9.58
C THR A 699 5.15 -0.95 -10.77
N ILE A 700 3.94 -0.39 -10.67
CA ILE A 700 3.29 0.40 -11.74
C ILE A 700 4.04 1.71 -12.04
N PRO A 701 4.10 2.19 -13.31
CA PRO A 701 4.76 3.47 -13.68
C PRO A 701 4.02 4.76 -13.28
N HIS A 702 3.71 4.88 -11.99
CA HIS A 702 2.93 5.97 -11.40
C HIS A 702 3.30 6.11 -9.92
N TRP A 703 3.78 7.29 -9.49
CA TRP A 703 4.23 7.54 -8.11
C TRP A 703 3.24 7.05 -7.05
N GLY A 704 1.95 7.37 -7.20
CA GLY A 704 0.92 7.00 -6.22
C GLY A 704 0.53 5.51 -6.19
N TYR A 705 0.93 4.70 -7.18
CA TYR A 705 0.64 3.26 -7.18
C TYR A 705 1.90 2.41 -6.96
N ASN A 706 3.09 2.88 -7.33
CA ASN A 706 4.34 2.15 -7.15
C ASN A 706 4.63 1.88 -5.66
N GLY A 707 4.56 0.62 -5.24
CA GLY A 707 4.80 0.20 -3.86
C GLY A 707 3.72 0.66 -2.88
N SER A 708 2.59 1.19 -3.35
CA SER A 708 1.49 1.55 -2.46
C SER A 708 0.69 0.30 -2.09
N ALA A 709 0.84 -0.16 -0.85
CA ALA A 709 0.09 -1.31 -0.33
C ALA A 709 -1.42 -1.07 -0.40
N ARG A 710 -2.21 -2.12 -0.63
CA ARG A 710 -3.68 -2.01 -0.73
C ARG A 710 -4.30 -1.65 0.61
N ARG A 711 -4.87 -0.46 0.70
CA ARG A 711 -5.63 0.05 1.86
C ARG A 711 -6.81 0.86 1.36
N PHE A 712 -7.97 0.76 2.01
CA PHE A 712 -9.17 1.43 1.52
C PHE A 712 -10.27 1.82 2.54
N TRP A 713 -10.06 1.64 3.85
CA TRP A 713 -11.08 1.96 4.87
C TRP A 713 -10.60 2.87 6.00
N ASP A 714 -9.29 3.01 6.19
CA ASP A 714 -8.66 3.71 7.32
C ASP A 714 -9.05 5.20 7.46
N PHE A 715 -9.44 5.87 6.36
CA PHE A 715 -10.08 7.20 6.41
C PHE A 715 -11.34 7.27 7.31
N LEU A 716 -12.01 6.14 7.57
CA LEU A 716 -13.10 6.07 8.54
C LEU A 716 -12.61 6.30 9.98
N TYR A 717 -11.41 5.82 10.31
CA TYR A 717 -10.86 5.78 11.67
C TYR A 717 -9.85 6.89 11.97
N ALA A 718 -9.09 7.33 10.97
CA ALA A 718 -7.99 8.29 11.14
C ALA A 718 -8.03 9.49 10.17
N GLY A 719 -8.73 9.40 9.05
CA GLY A 719 -8.81 10.47 8.05
C GLY A 719 -9.83 11.57 8.38
N LYS A 720 -9.69 12.71 7.72
CA LYS A 720 -10.67 13.80 7.72
C LYS A 720 -11.81 13.55 6.76
N GLN A 721 -11.51 13.17 5.51
CA GLN A 721 -12.53 12.88 4.51
C GLN A 721 -12.93 11.41 4.59
N SER A 722 -13.79 11.13 5.56
CA SER A 722 -14.26 9.79 5.93
C SER A 722 -15.05 9.09 4.80
N ARG A 723 -14.43 8.13 4.09
CA ARG A 723 -15.07 7.28 3.08
C ARG A 723 -14.29 5.98 2.80
N ILE A 724 -14.93 5.04 2.11
CA ILE A 724 -14.28 3.85 1.53
C ILE A 724 -13.71 4.20 0.13
N GLU A 725 -12.40 4.21 0.01
CA GLU A 725 -11.65 4.70 -1.15
C GLU A 725 -10.25 4.10 -1.17
N ARG A 726 -9.70 3.74 -2.34
CA ARG A 726 -8.29 3.35 -2.47
C ARG A 726 -7.38 4.48 -1.98
N GLN A 727 -6.67 4.22 -0.90
CA GLN A 727 -5.73 5.16 -0.30
C GLN A 727 -4.37 4.95 -0.94
N LEU A 728 -3.76 6.03 -1.45
CA LEU A 728 -2.41 5.96 -2.00
C LEU A 728 -1.42 6.40 -0.92
N HIS A 729 -0.39 5.59 -0.71
CA HIS A 729 0.67 5.80 0.29
C HIS A 729 0.20 5.97 1.73
N HIS A 730 -0.82 5.21 2.12
CA HIS A 730 -1.17 4.95 3.52
C HIS A 730 -0.08 4.13 4.24
N TYR A 731 -0.10 4.08 5.59
CA TYR A 731 0.97 3.50 6.41
C TYR A 731 1.36 2.06 6.05
N GLY A 732 0.41 1.25 5.56
CA GLY A 732 0.69 -0.10 5.10
C GLY A 732 1.81 -0.18 4.05
N SER A 733 2.02 0.88 3.26
CA SER A 733 3.00 0.92 2.16
C SER A 733 4.45 0.87 2.66
N SER A 734 4.77 1.64 3.71
CA SER A 734 6.12 1.65 4.30
C SER A 734 6.33 0.53 5.32
N LEU A 735 5.28 0.06 6.02
CA LEU A 735 5.37 -1.16 6.82
C LEU A 735 5.63 -2.40 5.94
N ASN A 736 4.94 -2.55 4.81
CA ASN A 736 5.20 -3.64 3.85
C ASN A 736 6.57 -3.53 3.17
N ALA A 737 7.15 -2.34 3.07
CA ALA A 737 8.52 -2.18 2.56
C ALA A 737 9.57 -2.87 3.45
N VAL A 738 9.39 -2.91 4.79
CA VAL A 738 10.32 -3.54 5.74
C VAL A 738 10.64 -5.01 5.38
N PRO A 739 9.65 -5.93 5.28
CA PRO A 739 9.90 -7.33 4.93
C PRO A 739 10.36 -7.51 3.48
N LEU A 740 9.93 -6.66 2.54
CA LEU A 740 10.38 -6.72 1.14
C LEU A 740 11.86 -6.35 1.01
N PHE A 741 12.34 -5.33 1.74
CA PHE A 741 13.76 -5.00 1.79
C PHE A 741 14.58 -6.11 2.45
N ASP A 742 14.09 -6.75 3.51
CA ASP A 742 14.80 -7.87 4.14
C ASP A 742 14.91 -9.09 3.21
N ALA A 743 13.81 -9.46 2.57
CA ALA A 743 13.79 -10.49 1.54
C ALA A 743 14.74 -10.16 0.37
N TYR A 744 14.82 -8.90 -0.06
CA TYR A 744 15.76 -8.47 -1.09
C TYR A 744 17.22 -8.58 -0.62
N ARG A 745 17.55 -8.18 0.61
CA ARG A 745 18.91 -8.34 1.16
C ARG A 745 19.32 -9.81 1.27
N ALA A 746 18.38 -10.72 1.51
CA ALA A 746 18.63 -12.16 1.49
C ALA A 746 18.81 -12.72 0.05
N ASN A 747 18.05 -12.18 -0.92
CA ASN A 747 18.11 -12.59 -2.34
C ASN A 747 18.15 -11.36 -3.30
N PRO A 748 19.33 -10.75 -3.52
CA PRO A 748 19.46 -9.52 -4.30
C PRO A 748 19.21 -9.66 -5.81
N LYS A 749 18.90 -10.88 -6.28
CA LYS A 749 18.56 -11.19 -7.67
C LYS A 749 17.08 -10.90 -7.98
N ASP A 750 16.22 -10.74 -6.97
CA ASP A 750 14.78 -10.47 -7.12
C ASP A 750 14.46 -8.96 -7.06
N TYR A 751 14.75 -8.27 -8.16
CA TYR A 751 14.58 -6.81 -8.27
C TYR A 751 13.14 -6.32 -8.12
N GLN A 752 12.14 -7.19 -8.24
CA GLN A 752 10.74 -6.83 -7.99
C GLN A 752 10.53 -6.44 -6.52
N LEU A 753 11.18 -7.13 -5.58
CA LEU A 753 11.13 -6.81 -4.15
C LEU A 753 11.65 -5.41 -3.89
N LEU A 754 12.85 -5.07 -4.39
CA LEU A 754 13.47 -3.76 -4.18
C LEU A 754 12.62 -2.63 -4.78
N ARG A 755 12.09 -2.82 -5.99
CA ARG A 755 11.25 -1.81 -6.68
C ARG A 755 9.90 -1.58 -6.03
N ALA A 756 9.31 -2.62 -5.42
CA ALA A 756 8.09 -2.48 -4.63
C ALA A 756 8.39 -1.81 -3.28
N ALA A 757 9.38 -2.32 -2.54
CA ALA A 757 9.80 -1.78 -1.24
C ALA A 757 10.18 -0.30 -1.31
N TYR A 758 10.99 0.10 -2.29
CA TYR A 758 11.43 1.48 -2.42
C TYR A 758 10.27 2.42 -2.83
N GLY A 759 9.31 1.95 -3.63
CA GLY A 759 8.08 2.69 -3.90
C GLY A 759 7.26 2.97 -2.63
N GLY A 760 7.07 1.96 -1.78
CA GLY A 760 6.35 2.08 -0.50
C GLY A 760 7.08 2.92 0.53
N LEU A 761 8.42 2.81 0.59
CA LEU A 761 9.29 3.66 1.41
C LEU A 761 9.14 5.14 1.04
N MET A 762 9.26 5.47 -0.24
CA MET A 762 9.14 6.85 -0.72
C MET A 762 7.71 7.38 -0.58
N GLY A 763 6.71 6.50 -0.60
CA GLY A 763 5.31 6.82 -0.34
C GLY A 763 5.11 7.64 0.93
N SER A 764 5.74 7.23 2.03
CA SER A 764 5.67 7.96 3.32
C SER A 764 6.15 9.42 3.23
N LEU A 765 7.16 9.72 2.40
CA LEU A 765 7.65 11.08 2.17
C LEU A 765 6.71 11.88 1.26
N THR A 766 5.94 11.22 0.40
CA THR A 766 4.97 11.91 -0.47
C THR A 766 3.82 12.56 0.29
N ASN A 767 3.54 12.11 1.51
CA ASN A 767 2.50 12.66 2.37
C ASN A 767 2.96 13.88 3.18
N ILE A 768 4.26 14.21 3.19
CA ILE A 768 4.78 15.39 3.87
C ILE A 768 4.70 16.58 2.93
N ASP A 769 3.97 17.62 3.32
CA ASP A 769 3.86 18.84 2.54
C ASP A 769 5.09 19.76 2.67
N SER A 770 5.10 20.86 1.91
CA SER A 770 6.24 21.78 1.87
C SER A 770 6.51 22.56 3.18
N GLU A 771 5.61 22.53 4.16
CA GLU A 771 5.83 23.06 5.52
C GLU A 771 6.21 21.97 6.54
N GLY A 772 6.05 20.68 6.20
CA GLY A 772 6.34 19.54 7.07
C GLY A 772 5.11 18.82 7.64
N PHE A 773 3.89 19.16 7.22
CA PHE A 773 2.69 18.42 7.66
C PHE A 773 2.62 17.06 6.96
N GLY A 774 2.70 15.97 7.73
CA GLY A 774 2.51 14.60 7.23
C GLY A 774 1.04 14.17 7.26
N SER A 775 0.42 14.01 6.10
CA SER A 775 -0.98 13.55 5.91
C SER A 775 -1.15 12.04 6.07
N ALA A 776 -2.35 11.58 6.45
CA ALA A 776 -2.67 10.15 6.58
C ALA A 776 -2.44 9.34 5.27
N ALA A 777 -2.99 9.81 4.14
CA ALA A 777 -2.79 9.26 2.81
C ALA A 777 -3.25 10.25 1.72
N PHE A 778 -3.15 9.86 0.44
CA PHE A 778 -3.70 10.59 -0.71
C PHE A 778 -5.03 9.98 -1.22
N HIS A 779 -6.03 10.83 -1.44
CA HIS A 779 -7.34 10.46 -2.00
C HIS A 779 -7.24 10.22 -3.52
N SER A 780 -7.33 8.95 -3.95
CA SER A 780 -7.22 8.57 -5.36
C SER A 780 -8.44 8.90 -6.23
N PHE A 781 -9.60 9.17 -5.62
CA PHE A 781 -10.81 9.35 -6.40
C PHE A 781 -10.79 10.66 -7.21
N PRO A 782 -11.32 10.61 -8.45
CA PRO A 782 -11.61 11.75 -9.33
C PRO A 782 -12.03 13.07 -8.68
N ASP A 783 -12.90 13.00 -7.66
CA ASP A 783 -13.54 14.15 -7.01
C ASP A 783 -12.66 14.86 -5.96
N ALA A 784 -11.57 14.23 -5.51
CA ALA A 784 -10.67 14.75 -4.49
C ALA A 784 -9.26 15.02 -5.04
N MET A 785 -8.48 13.98 -5.34
CA MET A 785 -7.12 14.09 -5.88
C MET A 785 -6.17 14.99 -5.05
N HIS A 786 -6.29 14.95 -3.73
CA HIS A 786 -5.46 15.66 -2.76
C HIS A 786 -5.06 14.73 -1.59
N TRP A 787 -4.09 15.18 -0.78
CA TRP A 787 -3.76 14.55 0.50
C TRP A 787 -4.84 14.82 1.55
N ASP A 788 -5.08 13.88 2.48
CA ASP A 788 -6.06 14.07 3.55
C ASP A 788 -5.63 15.23 4.49
N GLY A 789 -6.62 16.00 4.96
CA GLY A 789 -6.42 17.18 5.79
C GLY A 789 -6.06 16.89 7.26
N MET A 790 -5.92 15.63 7.67
CA MET A 790 -5.46 15.21 9.00
C MET A 790 -4.21 14.33 8.92
N ASN A 791 -3.35 14.40 9.94
CA ASN A 791 -2.23 13.46 10.05
C ASN A 791 -2.74 12.03 10.24
N GLY A 792 -3.79 11.86 11.05
CA GLY A 792 -4.36 10.56 11.39
C GLY A 792 -3.29 9.57 11.85
N ASP A 793 -3.19 8.48 11.10
CA ASP A 793 -2.35 7.30 11.31
C ASP A 793 -0.97 7.39 10.61
N TYR A 794 -0.57 8.59 10.18
CA TYR A 794 0.69 8.82 9.48
C TYR A 794 1.96 8.37 10.24
N GLY A 795 1.95 8.40 11.57
CA GLY A 795 3.14 8.07 12.37
C GLY A 795 3.66 6.65 12.17
N MET A 796 2.78 5.69 11.88
CA MET A 796 3.17 4.32 11.59
C MET A 796 3.74 4.19 10.18
N SER A 797 3.34 5.09 9.26
CA SER A 797 4.03 5.22 7.98
C SER A 797 5.45 5.69 8.19
N PHE A 798 5.65 6.68 9.07
CA PHE A 798 6.96 7.20 9.39
C PHE A 798 7.81 6.23 10.23
N PHE A 799 7.22 5.39 11.09
CA PHE A 799 7.91 4.27 11.73
C PHE A 799 8.54 3.35 10.68
N GLY A 800 7.71 2.86 9.72
CA GLY A 800 8.17 1.99 8.64
C GLY A 800 9.26 2.66 7.80
N HIS A 801 9.16 3.97 7.58
CA HIS A 801 10.21 4.75 6.93
C HIS A 801 11.51 4.79 7.74
N ALA A 802 11.46 5.14 9.02
CA ALA A 802 12.65 5.27 9.87
C ALA A 802 13.41 3.95 10.03
N VAL A 803 12.73 2.81 10.19
CA VAL A 803 13.42 1.52 10.36
C VAL A 803 13.95 0.95 9.04
N ALA A 804 13.40 1.36 7.89
CA ALA A 804 13.79 0.85 6.57
C ALA A 804 14.63 1.80 5.71
N ALA A 805 14.70 3.10 6.02
CA ALA A 805 15.42 4.10 5.23
C ALA A 805 16.88 3.69 5.03
N SER A 806 17.25 3.47 3.76
CA SER A 806 18.53 2.88 3.39
C SER A 806 18.87 3.06 1.91
N SER A 807 20.17 3.11 1.66
CA SER A 807 20.78 3.22 0.33
C SER A 807 21.16 1.84 -0.22
N TYR A 808 20.90 1.57 -1.51
CA TYR A 808 21.25 0.30 -2.18
C TYR A 808 22.08 0.57 -3.45
N LEU A 809 23.27 -0.05 -3.53
CA LEU A 809 24.05 -0.15 -4.76
C LEU A 809 23.74 -1.48 -5.46
N VAL A 810 23.30 -1.40 -6.71
CA VAL A 810 22.77 -2.53 -7.47
C VAL A 810 23.41 -2.62 -8.85
N ASP A 811 23.80 -3.81 -9.31
CA ASP A 811 24.16 -4.08 -10.72
C ASP A 811 23.05 -4.89 -11.39
N HIS A 812 22.19 -4.23 -12.16
CA HIS A 812 21.05 -4.87 -12.80
C HIS A 812 21.46 -5.47 -14.17
N PRO A 813 21.16 -6.75 -14.47
CA PRO A 813 21.66 -7.47 -15.66
C PRO A 813 21.25 -6.88 -17.03
N THR A 814 20.28 -5.97 -17.03
CA THR A 814 19.83 -5.20 -18.20
C THR A 814 20.14 -3.70 -18.10
N PHE A 815 20.18 -3.13 -16.91
CA PHE A 815 20.23 -1.67 -16.70
C PHE A 815 21.59 -1.16 -16.20
N GLY A 816 22.47 -2.06 -15.74
CA GLY A 816 23.78 -1.75 -15.17
C GLY A 816 23.69 -1.24 -13.73
N TRP A 817 24.71 -0.48 -13.32
CA TRP A 817 24.81 0.12 -12.01
C TRP A 817 23.71 1.15 -11.76
N ALA A 818 22.95 0.95 -10.68
CA ALA A 818 21.89 1.83 -10.23
C ALA A 818 21.98 2.05 -8.70
N GLY A 819 21.55 3.25 -8.28
CA GLY A 819 21.40 3.60 -6.88
C GLY A 819 19.93 3.70 -6.49
N PHE A 820 19.57 3.13 -5.35
CA PHE A 820 18.35 3.48 -4.62
C PHE A 820 18.78 4.21 -3.36
N GLY A 821 18.12 5.31 -3.00
CA GLY A 821 18.55 6.14 -1.87
C GLY A 821 19.85 6.91 -2.09
N GLY A 822 20.44 6.93 -3.30
CA GLY A 822 21.72 7.62 -3.50
C GLY A 822 22.16 7.73 -4.95
N ASN A 823 23.08 8.65 -5.21
CA ASN A 823 23.64 8.89 -6.53
C ASN A 823 24.84 7.96 -6.78
N VAL A 824 24.92 7.35 -7.96
CA VAL A 824 26.01 6.44 -8.35
C VAL A 824 26.93 7.08 -9.39
N THR A 825 28.23 6.87 -9.22
CA THR A 825 29.28 7.24 -10.17
C THR A 825 30.30 6.11 -10.32
N GLU A 826 30.78 5.87 -11.54
CA GLU A 826 31.83 4.88 -11.82
C GLU A 826 33.11 5.58 -12.30
N ALA A 827 34.26 5.23 -11.72
CA ALA A 827 35.56 5.74 -12.10
C ALA A 827 36.67 4.71 -11.86
N ASN A 828 37.55 4.50 -12.84
CA ASN A 828 38.69 3.56 -12.75
C ASN A 828 38.30 2.12 -12.35
N GLY A 829 37.09 1.67 -12.71
CA GLY A 829 36.55 0.35 -12.32
C GLY A 829 35.97 0.27 -10.90
N VAL A 830 35.94 1.38 -10.16
CA VAL A 830 35.33 1.48 -8.83
C VAL A 830 33.99 2.20 -8.94
N VAL A 831 32.97 1.64 -8.29
CA VAL A 831 31.60 2.17 -8.29
C VAL A 831 31.30 2.78 -6.93
N THR A 832 30.98 4.07 -6.91
CA THR A 832 30.73 4.83 -5.69
C THR A 832 29.26 5.21 -5.60
N LEU A 833 28.61 4.81 -4.50
CA LEU A 833 27.30 5.28 -4.08
C LEU A 833 27.49 6.45 -3.09
N MET A 834 26.76 7.53 -3.31
CA MET A 834 26.66 8.68 -2.40
C MET A 834 25.25 8.71 -1.81
N PRO A 835 25.05 8.23 -0.56
CA PRO A 835 23.75 8.22 0.09
C PRO A 835 23.08 9.60 0.16
N LYS A 836 21.83 9.64 -0.30
CA LYS A 836 20.90 10.78 -0.35
C LYS A 836 19.59 10.53 0.39
N ASP A 837 19.32 9.27 0.74
CA ASP A 837 18.16 8.87 1.54
C ASP A 837 18.05 9.67 2.84
N SER A 838 16.86 9.69 3.41
CA SER A 838 16.58 10.44 4.64
C SER A 838 17.53 10.11 5.79
N ALA A 839 18.02 8.86 5.88
CA ALA A 839 18.77 8.37 7.03
C ALA A 839 20.29 8.45 6.84
N ARG A 840 20.83 7.99 5.70
CA ARG A 840 22.29 7.82 5.44
C ARG A 840 23.03 7.01 6.52
N THR A 841 22.31 6.23 7.34
CA THR A 841 22.86 5.34 8.37
C THR A 841 23.00 3.90 7.87
N ARG A 842 22.43 3.56 6.71
CA ARG A 842 22.32 2.17 6.22
C ARG A 842 22.63 2.07 4.73
N VAL A 843 23.54 1.16 4.35
CA VAL A 843 23.93 0.92 2.95
C VAL A 843 23.99 -0.58 2.66
N PHE A 844 23.35 -1.00 1.56
CA PHE A 844 23.46 -2.35 1.01
C PHE A 844 24.24 -2.35 -0.31
N ILE A 845 25.17 -3.29 -0.46
CA ILE A 845 25.94 -3.51 -1.69
C ILE A 845 25.53 -4.87 -2.25
N ALA A 846 24.60 -4.87 -3.21
CA ALA A 846 23.92 -6.07 -3.66
C ALA A 846 24.85 -7.15 -4.26
N PRO A 847 25.87 -6.83 -5.09
CA PRO A 847 26.82 -7.83 -5.60
C PRO A 847 27.70 -8.47 -4.51
N ALA A 848 27.92 -7.76 -3.40
CA ALA A 848 28.67 -8.25 -2.25
C ALA A 848 27.81 -9.00 -1.23
N GLY A 849 26.47 -8.85 -1.29
CA GLY A 849 25.56 -9.26 -0.22
C GLY A 849 25.83 -8.55 1.12
N LEU A 850 26.46 -7.37 1.08
CA LEU A 850 26.98 -6.68 2.26
C LEU A 850 26.01 -5.60 2.75
N TRP A 851 25.61 -5.72 4.01
CA TRP A 851 24.78 -4.78 4.74
C TRP A 851 25.61 -4.05 5.80
N LEU A 852 25.67 -2.73 5.67
CA LEU A 852 26.38 -1.82 6.57
C LEU A 852 25.35 -0.94 7.29
N THR A 853 25.36 -0.92 8.62
CA THR A 853 24.44 -0.07 9.39
C THR A 853 25.15 0.61 10.55
N LEU A 854 24.83 1.88 10.76
CA LEU A 854 25.39 2.73 11.80
C LEU A 854 24.36 2.86 12.93
N ASP A 855 24.73 2.47 14.17
CA ASP A 855 23.89 2.81 15.33
C ASP A 855 23.99 4.30 15.69
N SER A 856 25.11 4.94 15.33
CA SER A 856 25.26 6.40 15.20
C SER A 856 26.38 6.76 14.20
N GLY A 857 26.37 8.00 13.72
CA GLY A 857 27.17 8.48 12.59
C GLY A 857 26.40 8.45 11.26
N LYS A 858 27.02 8.90 10.16
CA LYS A 858 26.40 8.96 8.82
C LYS A 858 27.40 8.56 7.73
N PHE A 859 26.95 7.91 6.66
CA PHE A 859 27.73 7.72 5.44
C PHE A 859 27.73 8.99 4.56
N THR A 860 28.88 9.36 4.00
CA THR A 860 28.99 10.37 2.92
C THR A 860 29.17 9.70 1.56
N ALA A 861 29.92 8.60 1.50
CA ALA A 861 30.08 7.76 0.32
C ALA A 861 30.42 6.30 0.69
N VAL A 862 30.04 5.36 -0.17
CA VAL A 862 30.48 3.95 -0.11
C VAL A 862 30.92 3.53 -1.51
N ALA A 863 32.21 3.20 -1.65
CA ALA A 863 32.80 2.75 -2.90
C ALA A 863 33.04 1.24 -2.88
N TYR A 864 32.70 0.56 -3.98
CA TYR A 864 32.87 -0.86 -4.20
C TYR A 864 33.77 -1.10 -5.41
N ASP A 865 34.79 -1.94 -5.24
CA ASP A 865 35.63 -2.46 -6.32
C ASP A 865 35.12 -3.87 -6.71
N PRO A 866 34.47 -4.05 -7.87
CA PRO A 866 33.95 -5.35 -8.29
C PRO A 866 35.05 -6.37 -8.63
N ALA A 867 36.30 -5.94 -8.90
CA ALA A 867 37.38 -6.84 -9.25
C ALA A 867 38.03 -7.50 -8.02
N THR A 868 38.11 -6.78 -6.89
CA THR A 868 38.66 -7.32 -5.63
C THR A 868 37.60 -7.66 -4.59
N GLY A 869 36.38 -7.13 -4.75
CA GLY A 869 35.33 -7.15 -3.74
C GLY A 869 35.57 -6.19 -2.57
N LYS A 870 36.60 -5.34 -2.63
CA LYS A 870 36.92 -4.36 -1.57
C LYS A 870 35.83 -3.29 -1.47
N VAL A 871 35.53 -2.88 -0.25
CA VAL A 871 34.59 -1.79 0.06
C VAL A 871 35.32 -0.70 0.82
N THR A 872 35.13 0.55 0.42
CA THR A 872 35.64 1.74 1.11
C THR A 872 34.44 2.57 1.57
N ALA A 873 34.18 2.60 2.87
CA ALA A 873 33.11 3.40 3.46
C ALA A 873 33.69 4.73 3.96
N THR A 874 33.02 5.84 3.65
CA THR A 874 33.39 7.17 4.15
C THR A 874 32.28 7.66 5.06
N LEU A 875 32.66 7.99 6.30
CA LEU A 875 31.77 8.49 7.34
C LEU A 875 31.89 10.01 7.45
N ALA A 876 30.78 10.68 7.77
CA ALA A 876 30.74 12.11 8.02
C ALA A 876 31.59 12.51 9.26
N PRO A 877 31.95 13.80 9.40
CA PRO A 877 32.65 14.29 10.58
C PRO A 877 31.86 14.09 11.89
N SER A 878 32.56 14.18 13.02
CA SER A 878 31.93 14.24 14.34
C SER A 878 31.11 15.52 14.53
N ASP A 879 30.08 15.41 15.37
CA ASP A 879 29.36 16.54 15.94
C ASP A 879 29.46 16.53 17.48
N ALA A 880 28.82 17.48 18.16
CA ALA A 880 28.89 17.65 19.62
C ALA A 880 28.28 16.49 20.43
N TYR A 881 27.43 15.67 19.80
CA TYR A 881 26.73 14.53 20.38
C TYR A 881 27.17 13.18 19.76
N THR A 882 27.85 13.21 18.60
CA THR A 882 28.26 12.01 17.86
C THR A 882 29.78 12.00 17.62
N PRO A 883 30.62 11.78 18.66
CA PRO A 883 32.08 11.72 18.51
C PRO A 883 32.60 10.35 18.00
N ASN A 884 31.78 9.31 18.11
CA ASN A 884 32.06 7.97 17.60
C ASN A 884 30.91 7.51 16.70
N ALA A 885 31.25 6.71 15.69
CA ALA A 885 30.30 5.92 14.91
C ALA A 885 30.37 4.45 15.34
N TYR A 886 29.22 3.77 15.31
CA TYR A 886 29.08 2.36 15.67
C TYR A 886 28.64 1.58 14.44
N LEU A 887 29.59 0.98 13.73
CA LEU A 887 29.39 0.34 12.42
C LEU A 887 29.18 -1.17 12.54
N ASN A 888 27.96 -1.63 12.28
CA ASN A 888 27.63 -3.03 12.13
C ASN A 888 27.88 -3.48 10.69
N VAL A 889 28.46 -4.67 10.53
CA VAL A 889 28.85 -5.23 9.23
C VAL A 889 28.29 -6.66 9.13
N LYS A 890 27.28 -6.86 8.28
CA LYS A 890 26.60 -8.16 8.12
C LYS A 890 26.57 -8.56 6.66
N THR A 891 26.94 -9.81 6.36
CA THR A 891 26.68 -10.41 5.06
C THR A 891 25.34 -11.14 5.12
N THR A 892 24.41 -10.81 4.23
CA THR A 892 23.01 -11.28 4.30
C THR A 892 22.68 -12.37 3.27
N THR A 893 23.51 -12.54 2.25
CA THR A 893 23.34 -13.59 1.23
C THR A 893 24.06 -14.87 1.65
N ALA A 894 23.45 -16.04 1.36
CA ALA A 894 24.00 -17.35 1.72
C ALA A 894 25.36 -17.67 1.06
N GLU A 895 25.61 -17.09 -0.13
CA GLU A 895 26.86 -17.26 -0.90
C GLU A 895 27.88 -16.13 -0.64
N GLY A 896 27.52 -15.13 0.17
CA GLY A 896 28.33 -13.93 0.38
C GLY A 896 29.53 -14.17 1.30
N LYS A 897 30.61 -13.41 1.09
CA LYS A 897 31.78 -13.42 1.97
C LYS A 897 31.56 -12.53 3.18
N ALA A 898 32.00 -12.96 4.36
CA ALA A 898 32.11 -12.08 5.52
C ALA A 898 33.22 -11.02 5.29
N TYR A 899 33.01 -9.80 5.77
CA TYR A 899 33.96 -8.70 5.67
C TYR A 899 34.70 -8.48 7.00
N THR A 900 35.89 -7.90 6.92
CA THR A 900 36.68 -7.45 8.08
C THR A 900 37.02 -5.99 7.97
N LEU A 901 36.93 -5.28 9.10
CA LEU A 901 37.42 -3.92 9.30
C LEU A 901 38.49 -3.93 10.41
N ASN A 902 39.56 -3.14 10.24
CA ASN A 902 40.59 -2.96 11.26
C ASN A 902 40.16 -1.87 12.27
N ALA A 903 39.19 -2.19 13.12
CA ALA A 903 38.70 -1.34 14.19
C ALA A 903 38.32 -2.18 15.43
N PRO A 904 38.26 -1.59 16.65
CA PRO A 904 37.74 -2.27 17.83
C PRO A 904 36.29 -2.73 17.61
N LEU A 905 35.99 -3.98 17.97
CA LEU A 905 34.65 -4.55 17.89
C LEU A 905 34.10 -4.69 19.32
N GLU A 906 33.00 -4.01 19.63
CA GLU A 906 32.34 -4.03 20.93
C GLU A 906 30.82 -4.20 20.73
N LEU A 907 30.19 -5.08 21.52
CA LEU A 907 28.74 -5.37 21.42
C LEU A 907 28.23 -5.64 19.98
N GLY A 908 29.06 -6.22 19.12
CA GLY A 908 28.72 -6.54 17.73
C GLY A 908 28.95 -5.42 16.70
N ALA A 909 29.27 -4.20 17.13
CA ALA A 909 29.55 -3.06 16.25
C ALA A 909 31.04 -2.64 16.31
N TYR A 910 31.58 -2.18 15.18
CA TYR A 910 32.91 -1.59 15.13
C TYR A 910 32.85 -0.14 15.60
N ILE A 911 33.60 0.20 16.65
CA ILE A 911 33.69 1.57 17.17
C ILE A 911 34.72 2.35 16.36
N VAL A 912 34.27 3.43 15.72
CA VAL A 912 35.09 4.30 14.88
C VAL A 912 35.04 5.72 15.44
N LYS A 913 36.18 6.21 15.93
CA LYS A 913 36.30 7.60 16.37
C LYS A 913 36.23 8.53 15.15
N LEU A 914 35.27 9.45 15.16
CA LEU A 914 35.06 10.40 14.07
C LEU A 914 35.96 11.64 14.22
N GLY A 915 36.52 12.12 13.11
CA GLY A 915 37.34 13.32 13.05
C GLY A 915 36.54 14.60 12.78
N ALA A 916 37.22 15.74 12.75
CA ALA A 916 36.66 17.02 12.28
C ALA A 916 36.47 17.07 10.74
N GLN A 917 36.80 15.99 10.04
CA GLN A 917 36.68 15.77 8.59
C GLN A 917 36.18 14.33 8.38
N ASP A 918 35.78 13.99 7.17
CA ASP A 918 35.34 12.66 6.78
C ASP A 918 36.35 11.56 7.21
N THR A 919 35.82 10.45 7.74
CA THR A 919 36.61 9.30 8.20
C THR A 919 36.46 8.14 7.22
N THR A 920 37.53 7.77 6.53
CA THR A 920 37.53 6.66 5.56
C THR A 920 37.89 5.33 6.22
N LEU A 921 37.14 4.29 5.90
CA LEU A 921 37.25 2.93 6.42
C LEU A 921 37.39 1.93 5.26
N GLU A 922 38.31 0.99 5.40
CA GLU A 922 38.53 -0.07 4.42
C GLU A 922 37.99 -1.41 4.96
N LEU A 923 37.05 -2.00 4.22
CA LEU A 923 36.48 -3.30 4.50
C LEU A 923 36.89 -4.28 3.40
N THR A 924 37.55 -5.36 3.80
CA THR A 924 38.02 -6.41 2.88
C THR A 924 37.18 -7.68 3.06
N PRO A 925 36.77 -8.36 1.98
CA PRO A 925 36.17 -9.68 2.09
C PRO A 925 37.22 -10.67 2.61
N LYS A 926 36.83 -11.57 3.54
CA LYS A 926 37.72 -12.63 4.01
C LYS A 926 38.13 -13.55 2.86
N ALA A 927 39.37 -14.02 2.90
CA ALA A 927 39.79 -15.16 2.10
C ALA A 927 38.99 -16.41 2.49
N ASN A 928 38.79 -17.32 1.53
CA ASN A 928 38.10 -18.60 1.74
C ASN A 928 38.96 -19.56 2.57
#